data_AF-A0AAW1TC30-F1
#
_entry.id   AF-A0AAW1TC30-F1
#
_cell.length_a   1.000
_cell.length_b   1.000
_cell.length_c   1.000
_cell.angle_alpha   90.00
_cell.angle_beta   90.00
_cell.angle_gamma   90.00
#
_symmetry.space_group_name_H-M   'P 1'
#
loop_
_entity.id
_entity.type
_entity.pdbx_description
1 polymer ?
#
loop_
_entity_poly.entity_id
_entity_poly.type
_entity_poly.pdbx_seq_one_letter_code
_entity_poly.pdbx_strand_id
1 'polypeptide(L)'
;MQPSRSQAVVLSTPSESNLTISLSVGQRERHLDRPKTEPLSKVLGRLQKAVADADKGGKSKRKKQEPGPQQPAGQVHAVLLNHDREEVDASLLNDLAWQDGFSLQIGSASYQIIRNPPTVHKLSNQGVLFTGVPICPVAELLFADEGTSTWEWLRTAYGNASTAAADGEQAERAWQPISSSHMFTPGQSDINHRLKVRCTPAQLRKGPSSHVTTGSYETNTQQQQLEVMYGEPAELEVGLVQAAPEPSSDQYASQEHSQKVLFSFCPFKWLHPDYRRPLVLQELLGYHADVICLQEVDETAFSRYFQPQLHAAGFEGTYANKAGSVREGEAMFWRRDRYTAVAQHQLRLQDFFRAHNSSGGTSSPLLKHIQPMLLACPSLAESLCKISTVAQLVVLAPKNGCSAEEAPICLANTHLFFHPLAVHIRTLSIAAILEAAHSLIHQVSAAQQTAELLKGVKPAFVLCGDLNSDLRHGIPGAIEIMRRGQLFSDHWEWDQRPIFSFNFRGAGEEQAPAAAASPPGSSRRPRSPPGGQKALPFKNRSRSSSTSRSPTRKPDVLQPVHLTSPFGSLRSADDLLLPYTNYVREYQGLLDYIFLEPGRMDVKRLLPIPPREELEGYIPSERFPSDHIAVIAEISWRSQPEGPEPAGVANHDDLQTSQAMAAEGPSSLDHPSSLTASVDASTEQAASGSKSMRSEPSAGAQPLPQQSLPANCAADDRHRQEPAQLQQPSAEGQAEGAVQSEHMGPGRGRLLEADLQLAGAAASMLRDERVLAVPTDTLYGLAACAGSALGLQRIYDMKKRPSGLPLGICVAEVSDVERYGAVSHLPAGLLEALLPGPVTLILPRQANAPISPLLNPGLPSLGIRVPDSDFVREACRRHQAGGHGALALTSANLSGGQSSVEVAQFQEFPGLVKVVRAGIDHAHYLAVLEDYGLQKAE
;
A
#
# COMPACT_ATOMS: atom_id res chain seq x y z
N MET A 1 -55.99 1.97 -43.79
CA MET A 1 -54.67 2.02 -43.11
C MET A 1 -54.92 1.79 -41.63
N GLN A 2 -54.09 1.01 -40.93
CA GLN A 2 -54.07 1.07 -39.47
C GLN A 2 -53.45 2.42 -39.06
N PRO A 3 -53.92 3.09 -37.99
CA PRO A 3 -53.21 4.24 -37.45
C PRO A 3 -51.83 3.76 -36.95
N SER A 4 -50.78 4.55 -37.22
CA SER A 4 -49.45 4.30 -36.68
C SER A 4 -49.52 4.33 -35.16
N ARG A 5 -49.38 3.15 -34.51
CA ARG A 5 -49.41 3.03 -33.05
C ARG A 5 -48.34 3.95 -32.47
N SER A 6 -48.80 4.99 -31.79
CA SER A 6 -47.92 5.85 -30.99
C SER A 6 -47.53 5.08 -29.73
N GLN A 7 -46.51 5.55 -29.02
CA GLN A 7 -46.09 4.95 -27.75
C GLN A 7 -46.40 5.89 -26.59
N ALA A 8 -46.72 5.31 -25.44
CA ALA A 8 -46.78 6.03 -24.17
C ALA A 8 -45.87 5.31 -23.17
N VAL A 9 -44.80 5.97 -22.76
CA VAL A 9 -43.82 5.44 -21.82
C VAL A 9 -44.30 5.71 -20.40
N VAL A 10 -44.30 4.67 -19.55
CA VAL A 10 -44.67 4.79 -18.13
C VAL A 10 -43.49 4.33 -17.28
N LEU A 11 -42.90 5.26 -16.53
CA LEU A 11 -41.81 4.97 -15.59
C LEU A 11 -42.37 4.91 -14.17
N SER A 12 -42.25 3.74 -13.53
CA SER A 12 -42.55 3.49 -12.12
C SER A 12 -41.40 2.71 -11.49
N THR A 13 -40.50 3.41 -10.81
CA THR A 13 -39.40 2.84 -10.01
C THR A 13 -39.95 2.45 -8.62
N PRO A 14 -39.52 1.35 -7.97
CA PRO A 14 -40.06 0.97 -6.67
C PRO A 14 -39.89 2.02 -5.55
N SER A 15 -38.83 2.82 -5.63
CA SER A 15 -38.43 3.84 -4.64
C SER A 15 -39.27 5.12 -4.65
N GLU A 16 -39.89 5.48 -5.77
CA GLU A 16 -40.66 6.73 -5.88
C GLU A 16 -42.12 6.58 -5.42
N SER A 17 -42.71 7.64 -4.85
CA SER A 17 -44.16 7.70 -4.53
C SER A 17 -45.04 7.88 -5.75
N ASN A 18 -44.44 8.31 -6.86
CA ASN A 18 -45.10 8.69 -8.10
C ASN A 18 -44.68 7.78 -9.25
N LEU A 19 -45.35 7.93 -10.38
CA LEU A 19 -44.96 7.40 -11.67
C LEU A 19 -45.10 8.49 -12.74
N THR A 20 -44.24 8.46 -13.76
CA THR A 20 -44.22 9.43 -14.85
C THR A 20 -44.74 8.81 -16.13
N ILE A 21 -45.77 9.42 -16.72
CA ILE A 21 -46.36 9.00 -18.00
C ILE A 21 -45.99 10.01 -19.08
N SER A 22 -45.33 9.55 -20.15
CA SER A 22 -44.80 10.38 -21.24
C SER A 22 -45.38 9.96 -22.59
N LEU A 23 -46.04 10.87 -23.30
CA LEU A 23 -46.59 10.61 -24.64
C LEU A 23 -46.68 11.88 -25.50
N SER A 24 -46.61 11.74 -26.82
CA SER A 24 -46.91 12.81 -27.78
C SER A 24 -48.40 12.91 -28.05
N VAL A 25 -49.00 14.08 -27.82
CA VAL A 25 -50.42 14.36 -28.08
C VAL A 25 -50.54 15.46 -29.13
N GLY A 26 -50.82 15.06 -30.38
CA GLY A 26 -50.69 15.95 -31.54
C GLY A 26 -49.21 16.28 -31.79
N GLN A 27 -48.87 17.57 -31.89
CA GLN A 27 -47.48 18.06 -31.98
C GLN A 27 -46.92 18.53 -30.62
N ARG A 28 -47.37 17.97 -29.50
CA ARG A 28 -46.89 18.34 -28.16
C ARG A 28 -46.64 17.12 -27.29
N GLU A 29 -45.43 16.99 -26.77
CA GLU A 29 -45.16 16.04 -25.71
C GLU A 29 -45.88 16.42 -24.41
N ARG A 30 -46.26 15.38 -23.66
CA ARG A 30 -46.98 15.47 -22.39
C ARG A 30 -46.34 14.51 -21.40
N HIS A 31 -45.75 15.08 -20.35
CA HIS A 31 -45.29 14.33 -19.18
C HIS A 31 -46.29 14.56 -18.04
N LEU A 32 -46.69 13.47 -17.37
CA LEU A 32 -47.59 13.49 -16.22
C LEU A 32 -46.92 12.74 -15.07
N ASP A 33 -46.27 13.47 -14.18
CA ASP A 33 -45.89 12.98 -12.85
C ASP A 33 -47.15 12.83 -11.97
N ARG A 34 -47.41 11.63 -11.45
CA ARG A 34 -48.65 11.30 -10.70
C ARG A 34 -48.41 10.34 -9.55
N PRO A 35 -49.07 10.51 -8.39
CA PRO A 35 -48.99 9.53 -7.31
C PRO A 35 -49.44 8.13 -7.77
N LYS A 36 -48.67 7.12 -7.36
CA LYS A 36 -48.98 5.69 -7.56
C LYS A 36 -50.34 5.30 -6.97
N THR A 37 -50.68 5.95 -5.86
CA THR A 37 -51.91 5.78 -5.07
C THR A 37 -53.09 6.62 -5.57
N GLU A 38 -52.93 7.38 -6.66
CA GLU A 38 -54.08 8.04 -7.31
C GLU A 38 -54.83 7.03 -8.21
N PRO A 39 -56.18 7.01 -8.22
CA PRO A 39 -56.96 6.19 -9.14
C PRO A 39 -56.79 6.59 -10.61
N LEU A 40 -56.78 5.60 -11.50
CA LEU A 40 -56.62 5.73 -12.96
C LEU A 40 -57.54 6.79 -13.59
N SER A 41 -58.80 6.86 -13.15
CA SER A 41 -59.80 7.86 -13.57
C SER A 41 -59.29 9.31 -13.51
N LYS A 42 -58.47 9.65 -12.51
CA LYS A 42 -57.90 11.00 -12.36
C LYS A 42 -56.83 11.29 -13.41
N VAL A 43 -56.13 10.28 -13.92
CA VAL A 43 -55.14 10.45 -14.99
C VAL A 43 -55.83 10.50 -16.35
N LEU A 44 -56.75 9.56 -16.62
CA LEU A 44 -57.55 9.54 -17.84
C LEU A 44 -58.30 10.86 -18.06
N GLY A 45 -59.02 11.36 -17.05
CA GLY A 45 -59.74 12.64 -17.15
C GLY A 45 -58.85 13.88 -17.38
N ARG A 46 -57.57 13.84 -16.96
CA ARG A 46 -56.60 14.90 -17.27
C ARG A 46 -56.06 14.80 -18.69
N LEU A 47 -55.80 13.59 -19.20
CA LEU A 47 -55.43 13.35 -20.60
C LEU A 47 -56.56 13.76 -21.56
N GLN A 48 -57.79 13.39 -21.21
CA GLN A 48 -59.02 13.76 -21.90
C GLN A 48 -59.16 15.29 -22.03
N LYS A 49 -58.94 16.02 -20.93
CA LYS A 49 -58.91 17.49 -20.95
C LYS A 49 -57.75 18.04 -21.79
N ALA A 50 -56.56 17.44 -21.70
CA ALA A 50 -55.38 17.91 -22.43
C ALA A 50 -55.51 17.81 -23.96
N VAL A 51 -56.31 16.86 -24.47
CA VAL A 51 -56.74 16.78 -25.88
C VAL A 51 -57.80 17.83 -26.18
N ALA A 52 -58.86 17.90 -25.37
CA ALA A 52 -59.97 18.84 -25.59
C ALA A 52 -59.53 20.32 -25.56
N ASP A 53 -58.43 20.65 -24.89
CA ASP A 53 -57.82 22.00 -24.90
C ASP A 53 -56.80 22.20 -26.04
N ALA A 54 -56.31 21.13 -26.67
CA ALA A 54 -55.47 21.22 -27.88
C ALA A 54 -56.31 21.56 -29.12
N ASP A 55 -57.43 20.85 -29.35
CA ASP A 55 -58.31 21.06 -30.52
C ASP A 55 -58.92 22.46 -30.59
N LYS A 56 -59.08 23.13 -29.45
CA LYS A 56 -59.56 24.52 -29.37
C LYS A 56 -58.55 25.52 -29.92
N GLY A 57 -57.25 25.20 -29.91
CA GLY A 57 -56.17 26.10 -30.33
C GLY A 57 -56.20 26.46 -31.82
N GLY A 58 -56.81 25.64 -32.67
CA GLY A 58 -56.84 25.86 -34.12
C GLY A 58 -57.91 26.82 -34.64
N LYS A 59 -58.88 27.26 -33.81
CA LYS A 59 -60.06 28.01 -34.29
C LYS A 59 -59.95 29.51 -34.04
N SER A 60 -59.28 30.20 -34.96
CA SER A 60 -59.31 31.67 -35.06
C SER A 60 -60.73 32.19 -35.33
N LYS A 61 -60.95 33.47 -34.99
CA LYS A 61 -62.24 34.19 -34.94
C LYS A 61 -63.18 33.89 -36.14
N ARG A 62 -64.35 33.32 -35.88
CA ARG A 62 -65.55 33.46 -36.73
C ARG A 62 -66.77 33.89 -35.92
N LYS A 63 -67.74 34.48 -36.63
CA LYS A 63 -68.76 35.39 -36.09
C LYS A 63 -69.93 34.63 -35.45
N LYS A 64 -70.58 35.25 -34.46
CA LYS A 64 -71.73 34.71 -33.72
C LYS A 64 -72.97 34.62 -34.62
N GLN A 65 -73.61 33.45 -34.65
CA GLN A 65 -74.95 33.22 -35.22
C GLN A 65 -75.71 32.21 -34.33
N GLU A 66 -77.02 32.06 -34.57
CA GLU A 66 -77.99 31.54 -33.61
C GLU A 66 -78.07 29.99 -33.51
N PRO A 67 -78.60 29.43 -32.40
CA PRO A 67 -78.51 28.00 -32.13
C PRO A 67 -79.57 27.18 -32.89
N GLY A 68 -79.11 26.35 -33.82
CA GLY A 68 -79.85 25.15 -34.24
C GLY A 68 -79.83 24.05 -33.16
N PRO A 69 -80.67 23.00 -33.28
CA PRO A 69 -80.77 21.94 -32.27
C PRO A 69 -79.44 21.18 -32.11
N GLN A 70 -79.05 20.98 -30.85
CA GLN A 70 -77.78 20.33 -30.51
C GLN A 70 -77.86 18.81 -30.75
N GLN A 71 -77.12 18.32 -31.75
CA GLN A 71 -76.62 16.95 -31.69
C GLN A 71 -75.52 16.88 -30.61
N PRO A 72 -75.45 15.80 -29.81
CA PRO A 72 -74.43 15.68 -28.77
C PRO A 72 -73.04 15.59 -29.42
N ALA A 73 -72.18 16.56 -29.15
CA ALA A 73 -70.78 16.49 -29.56
C ALA A 73 -70.11 15.31 -28.86
N GLY A 74 -69.59 14.35 -29.64
CA GLY A 74 -69.00 13.12 -29.12
C GLY A 74 -67.92 13.41 -28.08
N GLN A 75 -68.12 12.93 -26.86
CA GLN A 75 -67.08 13.00 -25.84
C GLN A 75 -65.90 12.15 -26.27
N VAL A 76 -64.78 12.80 -26.56
CA VAL A 76 -63.46 12.16 -26.62
C VAL A 76 -63.28 11.43 -25.29
N HIS A 77 -63.38 10.09 -25.27
CA HIS A 77 -63.09 9.30 -24.09
C HIS A 77 -61.59 9.00 -24.01
N ALA A 78 -61.07 8.91 -22.78
CA ALA A 78 -59.73 8.41 -22.52
C ALA A 78 -59.89 7.08 -21.76
N VAL A 79 -59.40 5.98 -22.34
CA VAL A 79 -59.61 4.61 -21.85
C VAL A 79 -58.28 3.87 -21.86
N LEU A 80 -57.98 3.10 -20.82
CA LEU A 80 -56.88 2.14 -20.81
C LEU A 80 -57.45 0.74 -21.00
N LEU A 81 -56.91 -0.02 -21.95
CA LEU A 81 -57.33 -1.36 -22.30
C LEU A 81 -56.25 -2.40 -21.97
N ASN A 82 -56.67 -3.55 -21.43
CA ASN A 82 -55.80 -4.71 -21.21
C ASN A 82 -55.41 -5.40 -22.54
N HIS A 83 -54.69 -6.53 -22.48
CA HIS A 83 -54.29 -7.30 -23.66
C HIS A 83 -55.47 -7.82 -24.48
N ASP A 84 -56.53 -8.26 -23.79
CA ASP A 84 -57.79 -8.78 -24.35
C ASP A 84 -58.73 -7.68 -24.89
N ARG A 85 -58.33 -6.41 -24.71
CA ARG A 85 -59.01 -5.16 -25.10
C ARG A 85 -60.23 -4.78 -24.27
N GLU A 86 -60.30 -5.28 -23.03
CA GLU A 86 -61.28 -4.87 -22.02
C GLU A 86 -60.81 -3.60 -21.30
N GLU A 87 -61.76 -2.77 -20.83
CA GLU A 87 -61.46 -1.53 -20.11
C GLU A 87 -60.96 -1.81 -18.68
N VAL A 88 -59.79 -1.27 -18.35
CA VAL A 88 -59.19 -1.35 -17.02
C VAL A 88 -59.99 -0.48 -16.04
N ASP A 89 -60.40 -1.06 -14.91
CA ASP A 89 -61.19 -0.39 -13.88
C ASP A 89 -60.62 0.99 -13.51
N ALA A 90 -61.40 2.04 -13.73
CA ALA A 90 -60.98 3.42 -13.51
C ALA A 90 -60.82 3.79 -12.00
N SER A 91 -61.21 2.90 -11.09
CA SER A 91 -60.91 2.99 -9.65
C SER A 91 -59.55 2.40 -9.27
N LEU A 92 -58.95 1.55 -10.12
CA LEU A 92 -57.66 0.91 -9.89
C LEU A 92 -56.55 1.95 -9.73
N LEU A 93 -55.63 1.71 -8.80
CA LEU A 93 -54.50 2.59 -8.53
C LEU A 93 -53.52 2.59 -9.71
N ASN A 94 -52.96 3.75 -10.04
CA ASN A 94 -52.07 3.92 -11.19
C ASN A 94 -50.97 2.85 -11.28
N ASP A 95 -50.31 2.52 -10.16
CA ASP A 95 -49.17 1.58 -10.18
C ASP A 95 -49.55 0.14 -10.54
N LEU A 96 -50.84 -0.22 -10.41
CA LEU A 96 -51.40 -1.51 -10.85
C LEU A 96 -52.08 -1.41 -12.23
N ALA A 97 -52.61 -0.24 -12.60
CA ALA A 97 -53.35 -0.04 -13.84
C ALA A 97 -52.46 0.01 -15.09
N TRP A 98 -51.34 0.73 -15.04
CA TRP A 98 -50.46 0.90 -16.19
C TRP A 98 -49.52 -0.31 -16.35
N GLN A 99 -49.86 -1.25 -17.25
CA GLN A 99 -49.05 -2.44 -17.54
C GLN A 99 -48.43 -2.40 -18.94
N ASP A 100 -47.33 -3.13 -19.14
CA ASP A 100 -46.66 -3.19 -20.43
C ASP A 100 -47.54 -3.85 -21.49
N GLY A 101 -47.52 -3.37 -22.74
CA GLY A 101 -48.31 -3.95 -23.83
C GLY A 101 -49.83 -3.75 -23.74
N PHE A 102 -50.33 -3.09 -22.69
CA PHE A 102 -51.69 -2.52 -22.68
C PHE A 102 -51.81 -1.41 -23.74
N SER A 103 -53.02 -0.92 -24.01
CA SER A 103 -53.23 0.19 -24.94
C SER A 103 -54.11 1.30 -24.39
N LEU A 104 -53.61 2.52 -24.42
CA LEU A 104 -54.35 3.73 -24.08
C LEU A 104 -55.00 4.30 -25.34
N GLN A 105 -56.32 4.47 -25.32
CA GLN A 105 -57.06 5.20 -26.35
C GLN A 105 -57.41 6.59 -25.85
N ILE A 106 -57.23 7.61 -26.70
CA ILE A 106 -57.69 8.97 -26.43
C ILE A 106 -58.36 9.50 -27.70
N GLY A 107 -59.69 9.46 -27.75
CA GLY A 107 -60.44 9.71 -28.98
C GLY A 107 -60.08 8.70 -30.08
N SER A 108 -59.62 9.19 -31.24
CA SER A 108 -59.17 8.35 -32.35
C SER A 108 -57.69 7.93 -32.28
N ALA A 109 -56.92 8.43 -31.31
CA ALA A 109 -55.50 8.08 -31.15
C ALA A 109 -55.34 6.86 -30.22
N SER A 110 -54.45 5.94 -30.60
CA SER A 110 -54.11 4.75 -29.81
C SER A 110 -52.62 4.69 -29.55
N TYR A 111 -52.28 4.54 -28.27
CA TYR A 111 -50.93 4.49 -27.73
C TYR A 111 -50.69 3.11 -27.13
N GLN A 112 -49.62 2.43 -27.56
CA GLN A 112 -49.16 1.22 -26.88
C GLN A 112 -48.39 1.64 -25.61
N ILE A 113 -48.75 1.03 -24.48
CA ILE A 113 -48.05 1.28 -23.21
C ILE A 113 -46.72 0.53 -23.22
N ILE A 114 -45.67 1.26 -22.89
CA ILE A 114 -44.35 0.71 -22.60
C ILE A 114 -44.04 1.05 -21.14
N ARG A 115 -44.29 0.11 -20.23
CA ARG A 115 -43.98 0.25 -18.81
C ARG A 115 -42.50 -0.07 -18.62
N ASN A 116 -41.79 0.77 -17.87
CA ASN A 116 -40.42 0.55 -17.42
C ASN A 116 -39.48 0.06 -18.56
N PRO A 117 -39.34 0.83 -19.67
CA PRO A 117 -38.37 0.48 -20.70
C PRO A 117 -36.93 0.58 -20.17
N PRO A 118 -36.00 -0.23 -20.71
CA PRO A 118 -34.56 -0.01 -20.55
C PRO A 118 -34.20 1.45 -20.78
N THR A 119 -33.61 2.10 -19.78
CA THR A 119 -33.38 3.56 -19.78
C THR A 119 -32.02 3.87 -19.16
N VAL A 120 -31.23 4.71 -19.82
CA VAL A 120 -30.06 5.33 -19.18
C VAL A 120 -30.56 6.51 -18.36
N HIS A 121 -30.53 6.41 -17.03
CA HIS A 121 -30.92 7.50 -16.14
C HIS A 121 -29.86 8.61 -16.12
N LYS A 122 -28.59 8.21 -16.16
CA LYS A 122 -27.42 9.09 -16.18
C LYS A 122 -26.25 8.37 -16.84
N LEU A 123 -25.42 9.11 -17.57
CA LEU A 123 -24.20 8.62 -18.20
C LEU A 123 -23.12 9.70 -18.05
N SER A 124 -21.96 9.31 -17.51
CA SER A 124 -20.85 10.23 -17.23
C SER A 124 -19.51 9.53 -17.37
N ASN A 125 -18.55 10.20 -18.01
CA ASN A 125 -17.14 9.89 -17.83
C ASN A 125 -16.73 10.28 -16.39
N GLN A 126 -15.80 9.53 -15.79
CA GLN A 126 -15.20 9.88 -14.50
C GLN A 126 -13.78 10.43 -14.71
N GLY A 127 -13.36 11.35 -13.85
CA GLY A 127 -12.00 11.89 -13.87
C GLY A 127 -11.72 12.99 -14.89
N VAL A 128 -10.56 13.63 -14.70
CA VAL A 128 -9.76 14.25 -15.75
C VAL A 128 -9.27 13.16 -16.69
N LEU A 129 -9.14 13.47 -17.98
CA LEU A 129 -8.88 12.48 -19.01
C LEU A 129 -7.45 12.62 -19.53
N PHE A 130 -6.62 11.61 -19.28
CA PHE A 130 -5.23 11.58 -19.72
C PHE A 130 -5.04 10.61 -20.89
N THR A 131 -4.09 10.90 -21.77
CA THR A 131 -3.61 9.93 -22.77
C THR A 131 -2.96 8.73 -22.08
N GLY A 132 -3.18 7.51 -22.58
CA GLY A 132 -2.66 6.27 -21.98
C GLY A 132 -3.57 5.68 -20.90
N VAL A 133 -4.44 6.47 -20.27
CA VAL A 133 -5.35 6.01 -19.20
C VAL A 133 -6.68 5.51 -19.79
N PRO A 134 -7.14 4.29 -19.44
CA PRO A 134 -8.41 3.77 -19.94
C PRO A 134 -9.63 4.49 -19.34
N ILE A 135 -10.48 5.05 -20.21
CA ILE A 135 -11.74 5.67 -19.82
C ILE A 135 -12.83 4.58 -19.74
N CYS A 136 -13.35 4.34 -18.53
CA CYS A 136 -14.55 3.54 -18.29
C CYS A 136 -15.72 4.46 -17.90
N PRO A 137 -16.76 4.64 -18.75
CA PRO A 137 -17.90 5.52 -18.45
C PRO A 137 -18.90 4.81 -17.55
N VAL A 138 -19.39 5.52 -16.53
CA VAL A 138 -20.42 5.01 -15.63
C VAL A 138 -21.81 5.37 -16.17
N ALA A 139 -22.65 4.35 -16.37
CA ALA A 139 -24.07 4.49 -16.67
C ALA A 139 -24.92 4.03 -15.49
N GLU A 140 -25.81 4.89 -15.02
CA GLU A 140 -26.87 4.49 -14.09
C GLU A 140 -28.05 4.00 -14.94
N LEU A 141 -28.27 2.69 -14.94
CA LEU A 141 -29.27 2.02 -15.77
C LEU A 141 -30.55 1.72 -14.97
N LEU A 142 -31.71 1.96 -15.60
CA LEU A 142 -33.02 1.58 -15.09
C LEU A 142 -33.67 0.57 -16.03
N PHE A 143 -34.14 -0.54 -15.47
CA PHE A 143 -34.84 -1.62 -16.20
C PHE A 143 -34.04 -2.19 -17.38
N ALA A 144 -32.70 -2.22 -17.23
CA ALA A 144 -31.75 -2.66 -18.23
C ALA A 144 -30.60 -3.42 -17.56
N ASP A 145 -30.09 -4.46 -18.23
CA ASP A 145 -28.93 -5.23 -17.81
C ASP A 145 -27.69 -4.75 -18.56
N GLU A 146 -26.63 -4.40 -17.83
CA GLU A 146 -25.39 -3.88 -18.40
C GLU A 146 -24.78 -4.83 -19.44
N GLY A 147 -24.73 -6.14 -19.15
CA GLY A 147 -24.22 -7.17 -20.05
C GLY A 147 -25.04 -7.45 -21.32
N THR A 148 -26.25 -6.87 -21.46
CA THR A 148 -27.02 -6.88 -22.73
C THR A 148 -27.04 -5.51 -23.42
N SER A 149 -26.69 -4.46 -22.67
CA SER A 149 -26.59 -3.09 -23.16
C SER A 149 -25.37 -2.96 -24.09
N THR A 150 -25.41 -1.98 -24.99
CA THR A 150 -24.40 -1.86 -26.06
C THR A 150 -23.73 -0.49 -26.07
N TRP A 151 -22.41 -0.50 -26.24
CA TRP A 151 -21.54 0.67 -26.18
C TRP A 151 -20.95 0.99 -27.56
N GLU A 152 -20.77 2.29 -27.84
CA GLU A 152 -20.14 2.77 -29.07
C GLU A 152 -19.32 4.02 -28.74
N TRP A 153 -18.02 3.96 -29.03
CA TRP A 153 -17.10 5.10 -28.99
C TRP A 153 -16.93 5.70 -30.37
N LEU A 154 -17.00 7.02 -30.45
CA LEU A 154 -16.83 7.79 -31.67
C LEU A 154 -15.84 8.94 -31.47
N ARG A 155 -15.10 9.30 -32.53
CA ARG A 155 -14.11 10.38 -32.55
C ARG A 155 -14.48 11.44 -33.58
N THR A 156 -14.20 12.72 -33.31
CA THR A 156 -14.34 13.79 -34.31
C THR A 156 -13.30 13.65 -35.44
N ALA A 157 -13.52 14.29 -36.58
CA ALA A 157 -12.43 14.60 -37.51
C ALA A 157 -11.37 15.53 -36.87
N TYR A 158 -10.14 15.49 -37.36
CA TYR A 158 -9.01 16.31 -36.89
C TYR A 158 -9.31 17.81 -37.03
N GLY A 159 -8.96 18.62 -36.02
CA GLY A 159 -9.15 20.08 -36.02
C GLY A 159 -10.59 20.57 -35.80
N ASN A 160 -11.60 19.69 -35.81
CA ASN A 160 -13.02 20.04 -35.62
C ASN A 160 -13.48 20.09 -34.15
N ALA A 161 -12.56 20.28 -33.20
CA ALA A 161 -12.86 20.31 -31.76
C ALA A 161 -13.84 21.45 -31.36
N SER A 162 -13.79 22.59 -32.07
CA SER A 162 -14.66 23.76 -31.85
C SER A 162 -15.99 23.69 -32.60
N THR A 163 -16.04 23.01 -33.74
CA THR A 163 -17.25 22.89 -34.58
C THR A 163 -18.20 21.79 -34.11
N ALA A 164 -17.69 20.79 -33.38
CA ALA A 164 -18.47 19.71 -32.78
C ALA A 164 -19.34 20.13 -31.57
N ALA A 165 -19.48 21.43 -31.30
CA ALA A 165 -20.27 22.00 -30.20
C ALA A 165 -21.67 22.51 -30.63
N ALA A 166 -22.09 22.26 -31.87
CA ALA A 166 -23.40 22.66 -32.40
C ALA A 166 -24.32 21.44 -32.59
N ASP A 167 -25.59 21.56 -32.22
CA ASP A 167 -26.60 20.50 -32.39
C ASP A 167 -27.13 20.44 -33.84
N GLY A 168 -27.24 19.22 -34.40
CA GLY A 168 -27.92 18.97 -35.67
C GLY A 168 -27.31 17.83 -36.51
N GLU A 169 -28.04 17.38 -37.54
CA GLU A 169 -27.65 16.25 -38.41
C GLU A 169 -26.26 16.41 -39.06
N GLN A 170 -25.86 17.65 -39.37
CA GLN A 170 -24.55 17.92 -39.96
C GLN A 170 -23.40 17.73 -38.96
N ALA A 171 -23.63 18.03 -37.68
CA ALA A 171 -22.64 17.81 -36.62
C ALA A 171 -22.52 16.32 -36.26
N GLU A 172 -23.60 15.53 -36.37
CA GLU A 172 -23.52 14.10 -36.10
C GLU A 172 -22.63 13.36 -37.12
N ARG A 173 -22.62 13.79 -38.39
CA ARG A 173 -21.73 13.26 -39.44
C ARG A 173 -20.24 13.55 -39.23
N ALA A 174 -19.87 14.43 -38.29
CA ALA A 174 -18.48 14.71 -37.95
C ALA A 174 -17.83 13.63 -37.06
N TRP A 175 -18.61 12.64 -36.59
CA TRP A 175 -18.19 11.56 -35.70
C TRP A 175 -17.98 10.25 -36.44
N GLN A 176 -16.82 9.63 -36.27
CA GLN A 176 -16.48 8.31 -36.80
C GLN A 176 -16.43 7.28 -35.66
N PRO A 177 -17.05 6.10 -35.76
CA PRO A 177 -16.93 5.06 -34.74
C PRO A 177 -15.50 4.50 -34.69
N ILE A 178 -15.00 4.21 -33.49
CA ILE A 178 -13.62 3.72 -33.24
C ILE A 178 -13.57 2.45 -32.38
N SER A 179 -14.59 2.18 -31.55
CA SER A 179 -14.66 1.00 -30.69
C SER A 179 -16.10 0.72 -30.29
N SER A 180 -16.44 -0.56 -30.09
CA SER A 180 -17.72 -1.00 -29.49
C SER A 180 -17.53 -1.61 -28.08
N SER A 181 -16.35 -1.42 -27.48
CA SER A 181 -16.09 -1.76 -26.08
C SER A 181 -16.79 -0.76 -25.16
N HIS A 182 -17.07 -1.18 -23.93
CA HIS A 182 -17.44 -0.27 -22.83
C HIS A 182 -16.32 0.75 -22.56
N MET A 183 -15.08 0.29 -22.60
CA MET A 183 -13.87 1.04 -22.26
C MET A 183 -13.07 1.48 -23.50
N PHE A 184 -12.43 2.65 -23.44
CA PHE A 184 -11.50 3.12 -24.48
C PHE A 184 -10.30 3.87 -23.88
N THR A 185 -9.10 3.59 -24.37
CA THR A 185 -7.84 4.25 -23.95
C THR A 185 -7.40 5.26 -25.01
N PRO A 186 -7.37 6.58 -24.73
CA PRO A 186 -6.94 7.58 -25.70
C PRO A 186 -5.43 7.50 -25.98
N GLY A 187 -5.05 7.45 -27.25
CA GLY A 187 -3.66 7.48 -27.68
C GLY A 187 -3.16 8.90 -28.00
N GLN A 188 -1.87 9.00 -28.33
CA GLN A 188 -1.26 10.25 -28.85
C GLN A 188 -2.00 10.81 -30.09
N SER A 189 -2.66 9.95 -30.87
CA SER A 189 -3.48 10.34 -32.02
C SER A 189 -4.78 11.05 -31.66
N ASP A 190 -5.25 10.97 -30.41
CA ASP A 190 -6.56 11.48 -29.99
C ASP A 190 -6.52 12.89 -29.36
N ILE A 191 -5.32 13.41 -29.02
CA ILE A 191 -5.10 14.70 -28.33
C ILE A 191 -5.86 15.87 -29.00
N ASN A 192 -5.88 15.91 -30.34
CA ASN A 192 -6.49 16.99 -31.14
C ASN A 192 -7.92 16.68 -31.61
N HIS A 193 -8.56 15.67 -31.00
CA HIS A 193 -9.92 15.24 -31.30
C HIS A 193 -10.82 15.43 -30.07
N ARG A 194 -12.11 15.11 -30.22
CA ARG A 194 -12.97 14.79 -29.08
C ARG A 194 -13.52 13.39 -29.25
N LEU A 195 -13.71 12.70 -28.13
CA LEU A 195 -14.35 11.39 -28.04
C LEU A 195 -15.78 11.53 -27.49
N LYS A 196 -16.71 10.74 -28.03
CA LYS A 196 -18.10 10.62 -27.58
C LYS A 196 -18.38 9.15 -27.36
N VAL A 197 -18.90 8.80 -26.19
CA VAL A 197 -19.37 7.44 -25.91
C VAL A 197 -20.89 7.43 -25.83
N ARG A 198 -21.50 6.46 -26.50
CA ARG A 198 -22.94 6.21 -26.58
C ARG A 198 -23.25 4.89 -25.89
N CYS A 199 -24.15 4.91 -24.92
CA CYS A 199 -24.70 3.72 -24.26
C CYS A 199 -26.14 3.50 -24.75
N THR A 200 -26.44 2.29 -25.20
CA THR A 200 -27.79 1.87 -25.59
C THR A 200 -28.28 0.80 -24.61
N PRO A 201 -29.24 1.11 -23.73
CA PRO A 201 -29.66 0.22 -22.66
C PRO A 201 -30.51 -0.92 -23.22
N ALA A 202 -30.37 -2.13 -22.66
CA ALA A 202 -31.18 -3.27 -23.08
C ALA A 202 -31.51 -4.24 -21.94
N GLN A 203 -32.50 -5.09 -22.19
CA GLN A 203 -32.83 -6.32 -21.43
C GLN A 203 -33.56 -7.25 -22.41
N LEU A 204 -34.86 -7.46 -22.26
CA LEU A 204 -35.72 -8.16 -23.23
C LEU A 204 -36.00 -7.36 -24.52
N ARG A 205 -35.61 -6.08 -24.53
CA ARG A 205 -35.75 -5.11 -25.63
C ARG A 205 -34.62 -4.08 -25.53
N LYS A 206 -34.40 -3.28 -26.57
CA LYS A 206 -33.52 -2.09 -26.49
C LYS A 206 -34.32 -0.84 -26.15
N GLY A 207 -33.73 0.05 -25.37
CA GLY A 207 -34.23 1.40 -25.11
C GLY A 207 -33.53 2.48 -25.94
N PRO A 208 -33.83 3.77 -25.69
CA PRO A 208 -33.19 4.88 -26.37
C PRO A 208 -31.73 5.03 -25.94
N SER A 209 -30.83 5.26 -26.90
CA SER A 209 -29.41 5.51 -26.63
C SER A 209 -29.20 6.88 -25.99
N SER A 210 -28.36 6.94 -24.95
CA SER A 210 -27.81 8.19 -24.41
C SER A 210 -26.32 8.29 -24.71
N HIS A 211 -25.75 9.49 -24.66
CA HIS A 211 -24.32 9.69 -24.93
C HIS A 211 -23.71 10.79 -24.05
N VAL A 212 -22.40 10.72 -23.83
CA VAL A 212 -21.61 11.77 -23.19
C VAL A 212 -20.37 12.06 -24.04
N THR A 213 -20.01 13.33 -24.14
CA THR A 213 -18.83 13.79 -24.90
C THR A 213 -17.74 14.20 -23.92
N THR A 214 -16.51 13.73 -24.17
CA THR A 214 -15.31 14.05 -23.39
C THR A 214 -14.91 15.53 -23.50
N GLY A 215 -14.12 16.00 -22.52
CA GLY A 215 -13.43 17.29 -22.57
C GLY A 215 -12.18 17.25 -23.47
N SER A 216 -11.26 18.18 -23.24
CA SER A 216 -9.87 18.07 -23.70
C SER A 216 -9.12 17.00 -22.89
N TYR A 217 -8.10 16.39 -23.48
CA TYR A 217 -7.18 15.50 -22.78
C TYR A 217 -5.99 16.28 -22.22
N GLU A 218 -5.50 15.87 -21.06
CA GLU A 218 -4.21 16.31 -20.54
C GLU A 218 -3.14 15.31 -20.96
N THR A 219 -1.98 15.81 -21.39
CA THR A 219 -0.82 14.99 -21.76
C THR A 219 0.12 14.93 -20.56
N ASN A 220 0.20 13.78 -19.91
CA ASN A 220 1.07 13.60 -18.75
C ASN A 220 2.42 13.01 -19.17
N THR A 221 3.51 13.68 -18.79
CA THR A 221 4.88 13.21 -19.01
C THR A 221 5.29 12.08 -18.06
N GLN A 222 4.57 11.86 -16.96
CA GLN A 222 4.90 10.82 -15.97
C GLN A 222 4.89 9.41 -16.58
N GLN A 223 3.90 9.06 -17.41
CA GLN A 223 3.90 7.76 -18.11
C GLN A 223 5.11 7.62 -19.05
N GLN A 224 5.52 8.70 -19.72
CA GLN A 224 6.72 8.68 -20.57
C GLN A 224 8.00 8.53 -19.73
N GLN A 225 8.04 9.07 -18.51
CA GLN A 225 9.15 8.84 -17.57
C GLN A 225 9.19 7.38 -17.10
N LEU A 226 8.04 6.75 -16.83
CA LEU A 226 7.93 5.33 -16.50
C LEU A 226 8.34 4.44 -17.69
N GLU A 227 7.76 4.64 -18.88
CA GLU A 227 8.10 3.85 -20.08
C GLU A 227 9.62 3.94 -20.43
N VAL A 228 10.24 5.10 -20.22
CA VAL A 228 11.68 5.32 -20.49
C VAL A 228 12.60 4.68 -19.43
N MET A 229 12.17 4.58 -18.17
CA MET A 229 13.02 4.04 -17.08
C MET A 229 12.95 2.51 -16.91
N TYR A 230 11.90 1.83 -17.41
CA TYR A 230 11.52 0.49 -16.92
C TYR A 230 11.69 -0.61 -17.97
N GLY A 231 11.27 -0.37 -19.23
CA GLY A 231 11.14 -1.44 -20.24
C GLY A 231 9.99 -2.41 -19.93
N GLU A 232 9.96 -3.57 -20.58
CA GLU A 232 9.03 -4.65 -20.21
C GLU A 232 9.67 -5.60 -19.19
N PRO A 233 9.00 -5.95 -18.07
CA PRO A 233 9.54 -6.83 -17.04
C PRO A 233 9.60 -8.30 -17.51
N ALA A 234 10.55 -9.06 -16.97
CA ALA A 234 10.82 -10.44 -17.40
C ALA A 234 10.31 -11.54 -16.44
N GLU A 235 10.08 -11.22 -15.17
CA GLU A 235 9.79 -12.21 -14.10
C GLU A 235 8.56 -11.83 -13.27
N LEU A 236 8.47 -12.18 -11.98
CA LEU A 236 7.34 -11.84 -11.12
C LEU A 236 7.55 -10.45 -10.50
N GLU A 237 6.78 -9.45 -10.93
CA GLU A 237 6.84 -8.11 -10.34
C GLU A 237 5.69 -7.86 -9.36
N VAL A 238 6.03 -7.45 -8.13
CA VAL A 238 5.10 -7.12 -7.05
C VAL A 238 5.17 -5.62 -6.77
N GLY A 239 4.04 -4.94 -6.94
CA GLY A 239 3.91 -3.51 -6.65
C GLY A 239 3.09 -3.24 -5.38
N LEU A 240 3.62 -2.37 -4.53
CA LEU A 240 2.95 -1.81 -3.36
C LEU A 240 2.69 -0.31 -3.61
N VAL A 241 1.42 0.11 -3.68
CA VAL A 241 1.03 1.47 -4.11
C VAL A 241 -0.16 1.97 -3.28
N GLN A 242 0.04 2.99 -2.45
CA GLN A 242 -1.07 3.58 -1.69
C GLN A 242 -1.99 4.38 -2.61
N ALA A 243 -3.28 4.04 -2.61
CA ALA A 243 -4.26 4.73 -3.43
C ALA A 243 -4.65 6.06 -2.79
N ALA A 244 -4.81 7.08 -3.63
CA ALA A 244 -5.27 8.41 -3.25
C ALA A 244 -6.58 8.38 -2.42
N PRO A 245 -6.57 8.72 -1.10
CA PRO A 245 -7.77 8.64 -0.27
C PRO A 245 -8.86 9.61 -0.75
N GLU A 246 -10.09 9.12 -0.90
CA GLU A 246 -11.22 9.94 -1.37
C GLU A 246 -11.77 10.85 -0.25
N PRO A 247 -12.17 12.11 -0.55
CA PRO A 247 -12.77 13.03 0.41
C PRO A 247 -14.19 12.64 0.84
N SER A 248 -14.75 11.54 0.29
CA SER A 248 -15.93 10.84 0.82
C SER A 248 -15.60 9.83 1.92
N SER A 249 -14.32 9.48 2.10
CA SER A 249 -13.82 8.69 3.24
C SER A 249 -13.64 9.63 4.45
N ASP A 250 -14.71 9.68 5.24
CA ASP A 250 -14.97 10.75 6.21
C ASP A 250 -14.19 10.59 7.53
N GLN A 251 -12.88 10.89 7.50
CA GLN A 251 -12.14 11.36 8.68
C GLN A 251 -10.81 12.07 8.37
N TYR A 252 -9.88 11.45 7.64
CA TYR A 252 -8.58 12.08 7.31
C TYR A 252 -8.65 13.14 6.21
N ALA A 253 -9.81 13.29 5.57
CA ALA A 253 -10.02 14.17 4.42
C ALA A 253 -11.30 15.03 4.55
N SER A 254 -11.62 15.55 5.75
CA SER A 254 -12.52 16.71 5.80
C SER A 254 -11.86 17.84 5.01
N GLN A 255 -12.45 18.19 3.84
CA GLN A 255 -11.75 18.91 2.77
C GLN A 255 -11.06 20.18 3.24
N GLU A 256 -11.65 20.87 4.20
CA GLU A 256 -11.12 22.11 4.77
C GLU A 256 -9.93 21.90 5.72
N HIS A 257 -9.89 20.84 6.53
CA HIS A 257 -8.76 20.61 7.45
C HIS A 257 -7.52 20.13 6.68
N SER A 258 -7.67 19.07 5.90
CA SER A 258 -6.52 18.39 5.28
C SER A 258 -5.91 19.21 4.15
N GLN A 259 -6.70 20.03 3.45
CA GLN A 259 -6.15 21.04 2.52
C GLN A 259 -5.43 22.19 3.25
N LYS A 260 -5.87 22.61 4.44
CA LYS A 260 -5.30 23.78 5.15
C LYS A 260 -4.16 23.45 6.11
N VAL A 261 -4.05 22.19 6.52
CA VAL A 261 -3.03 21.70 7.46
C VAL A 261 -2.08 20.76 6.71
N LEU A 262 -2.44 19.47 6.59
CA LEU A 262 -1.59 18.39 6.06
C LEU A 262 -1.02 18.68 4.67
N PHE A 263 -1.86 19.11 3.74
CA PHE A 263 -1.52 19.32 2.34
C PHE A 263 -1.58 20.80 1.93
N SER A 264 -1.25 21.69 2.86
CA SER A 264 -1.25 23.15 2.67
C SER A 264 -0.32 23.68 1.56
N PHE A 265 0.57 22.83 1.04
CA PHE A 265 1.40 23.07 -0.13
C PHE A 265 0.73 22.70 -1.47
N CYS A 266 -0.32 21.87 -1.47
CA CYS A 266 -0.90 21.29 -2.67
C CYS A 266 -2.24 21.97 -3.07
N PRO A 267 -2.31 22.67 -4.22
CA PRO A 267 -3.55 23.16 -4.80
C PRO A 267 -4.67 22.11 -4.90
N PHE A 268 -5.88 22.50 -4.46
CA PHE A 268 -7.07 21.63 -4.42
C PHE A 268 -7.38 20.93 -5.76
N LYS A 269 -7.04 21.54 -6.90
CA LYS A 269 -7.22 20.91 -8.22
C LYS A 269 -6.50 19.56 -8.36
N TRP A 270 -5.33 19.42 -7.72
CA TRP A 270 -4.53 18.20 -7.72
C TRP A 270 -4.93 17.24 -6.60
N LEU A 271 -5.39 17.74 -5.46
CA LEU A 271 -5.90 16.89 -4.36
C LEU A 271 -7.20 16.13 -4.72
N HIS A 272 -7.96 16.63 -5.70
CA HIS A 272 -9.28 16.08 -6.05
C HIS A 272 -9.18 14.66 -6.66
N PRO A 273 -10.04 13.68 -6.27
CA PRO A 273 -9.98 12.30 -6.78
C PRO A 273 -10.12 12.17 -8.29
N ASP A 274 -10.85 13.09 -8.92
CA ASP A 274 -10.97 13.11 -10.38
C ASP A 274 -9.65 13.46 -11.08
N TYR A 275 -8.72 14.13 -10.41
CA TYR A 275 -7.35 14.30 -10.88
C TYR A 275 -6.47 13.11 -10.45
N ARG A 276 -6.53 12.70 -9.18
CA ARG A 276 -5.60 11.68 -8.62
C ARG A 276 -5.85 10.25 -9.08
N ARG A 277 -7.11 9.79 -9.18
CA ARG A 277 -7.43 8.40 -9.55
C ARG A 277 -6.94 8.01 -10.96
N PRO A 278 -7.11 8.85 -12.01
CA PRO A 278 -6.49 8.59 -13.32
C PRO A 278 -4.97 8.45 -13.26
N LEU A 279 -4.29 9.27 -12.45
CA LEU A 279 -2.83 9.21 -12.30
C LEU A 279 -2.37 7.94 -11.56
N VAL A 280 -3.04 7.55 -10.47
CA VAL A 280 -2.77 6.25 -9.82
C VAL A 280 -2.98 5.12 -10.82
N LEU A 281 -4.07 5.12 -11.59
CA LEU A 281 -4.32 4.09 -12.59
C LEU A 281 -3.27 4.07 -13.73
N GLN A 282 -2.80 5.24 -14.17
CA GLN A 282 -1.71 5.39 -15.13
C GLN A 282 -0.42 4.76 -14.61
N GLU A 283 -0.10 5.02 -13.34
CA GLU A 283 1.05 4.48 -12.62
C GLU A 283 0.96 2.95 -12.46
N LEU A 284 -0.17 2.43 -11.99
CA LEU A 284 -0.42 0.99 -11.85
C LEU A 284 -0.31 0.21 -13.18
N LEU A 285 -0.73 0.82 -14.29
CA LEU A 285 -0.61 0.22 -15.61
C LEU A 285 0.82 0.35 -16.18
N GLY A 286 1.48 1.48 -15.94
CA GLY A 286 2.85 1.77 -16.40
C GLY A 286 3.96 0.98 -15.71
N TYR A 287 3.68 0.35 -14.56
CA TYR A 287 4.60 -0.63 -13.95
C TYR A 287 4.55 -2.00 -14.62
N HIS A 288 3.47 -2.37 -15.31
CA HIS A 288 3.26 -3.71 -15.88
C HIS A 288 3.27 -4.87 -14.85
N ALA A 289 3.24 -4.56 -13.54
CA ALA A 289 3.34 -5.52 -12.44
C ALA A 289 2.32 -6.67 -12.47
N ASP A 290 2.72 -7.84 -11.98
CA ASP A 290 1.86 -9.04 -11.96
C ASP A 290 0.91 -9.07 -10.78
N VAL A 291 1.33 -8.48 -9.67
CA VAL A 291 0.60 -8.40 -8.40
C VAL A 291 0.68 -6.97 -7.90
N ILE A 292 -0.48 -6.41 -7.53
CA ILE A 292 -0.60 -5.03 -7.04
C ILE A 292 -1.31 -5.06 -5.69
N CYS A 293 -0.68 -4.51 -4.65
CA CYS A 293 -1.23 -4.34 -3.31
C CYS A 293 -1.49 -2.85 -3.05
N LEU A 294 -2.76 -2.47 -2.85
CA LEU A 294 -3.17 -1.09 -2.57
C LEU A 294 -3.71 -0.92 -1.15
N GLN A 295 -3.42 0.24 -0.56
CA GLN A 295 -3.95 0.73 0.72
C GLN A 295 -4.85 1.95 0.44
N GLU A 296 -5.64 2.38 1.42
CA GLU A 296 -6.49 3.59 1.39
C GLU A 296 -7.53 3.65 0.25
N VAL A 297 -7.94 2.49 -0.28
CA VAL A 297 -8.93 2.38 -1.36
C VAL A 297 -10.35 2.52 -0.80
N ASP A 298 -11.12 3.53 -1.22
CA ASP A 298 -12.57 3.60 -0.93
C ASP A 298 -13.32 2.48 -1.67
N GLU A 299 -14.34 1.87 -1.04
CA GLU A 299 -15.12 0.77 -1.64
C GLU A 299 -15.77 1.15 -2.99
N THR A 300 -16.14 2.42 -3.16
CA THR A 300 -16.66 2.99 -4.41
C THR A 300 -15.54 3.16 -5.45
N ALA A 301 -14.35 3.58 -5.02
CA ALA A 301 -13.18 3.70 -5.89
C ALA A 301 -12.74 2.33 -6.41
N PHE A 302 -12.70 1.30 -5.54
CA PHE A 302 -12.47 -0.08 -5.96
C PHE A 302 -13.55 -0.54 -6.95
N SER A 303 -14.82 -0.54 -6.53
CA SER A 303 -15.90 -1.21 -7.28
C SER A 303 -16.32 -0.51 -8.57
N ARG A 304 -16.21 0.81 -8.66
CA ARG A 304 -16.66 1.60 -9.83
C ARG A 304 -15.55 2.15 -10.70
N TYR A 305 -14.31 2.21 -10.19
CA TYR A 305 -13.15 2.71 -10.93
C TYR A 305 -12.14 1.57 -11.12
N PHE A 306 -11.27 1.33 -10.15
CA PHE A 306 -10.08 0.48 -10.31
C PHE A 306 -10.39 -0.95 -10.78
N GLN A 307 -11.39 -1.62 -10.19
CA GLN A 307 -11.74 -2.99 -10.56
C GLN A 307 -12.19 -3.11 -12.03
N PRO A 308 -13.17 -2.33 -12.54
CA PRO A 308 -13.49 -2.30 -13.98
C PRO A 308 -12.29 -2.09 -14.92
N GLN A 309 -11.40 -1.15 -14.61
CA GLN A 309 -10.30 -0.77 -15.52
C GLN A 309 -9.14 -1.77 -15.48
N LEU A 310 -8.68 -2.17 -14.29
CA LEU A 310 -7.63 -3.18 -14.14
C LEU A 310 -8.12 -4.54 -14.64
N HIS A 311 -9.40 -4.89 -14.44
CA HIS A 311 -10.00 -6.08 -15.05
C HIS A 311 -9.88 -6.06 -16.58
N ALA A 312 -10.22 -4.95 -17.23
CA ALA A 312 -10.09 -4.81 -18.67
C ALA A 312 -8.62 -4.79 -19.15
N ALA A 313 -7.67 -4.38 -18.29
CA ALA A 313 -6.22 -4.52 -18.50
C ALA A 313 -5.66 -5.93 -18.22
N GLY A 314 -6.52 -6.91 -17.91
CA GLY A 314 -6.15 -8.33 -17.73
C GLY A 314 -6.14 -8.82 -16.29
N PHE A 315 -6.28 -7.95 -15.30
CA PHE A 315 -6.23 -8.32 -13.88
C PHE A 315 -7.54 -8.96 -13.37
N GLU A 316 -7.45 -9.57 -12.20
CA GLU A 316 -8.53 -9.88 -11.27
C GLU A 316 -8.20 -9.19 -9.95
N GLY A 317 -9.19 -8.97 -9.08
CA GLY A 317 -8.94 -8.28 -7.82
C GLY A 317 -9.97 -8.53 -6.75
N THR A 318 -9.61 -8.20 -5.51
CA THR A 318 -10.41 -8.38 -4.30
C THR A 318 -10.18 -7.23 -3.33
N TYR A 319 -11.18 -6.91 -2.50
CA TYR A 319 -11.20 -5.73 -1.62
C TYR A 319 -11.60 -6.10 -0.18
N ALA A 320 -10.94 -5.48 0.79
CA ALA A 320 -11.15 -5.68 2.23
C ALA A 320 -11.29 -4.33 2.95
N ASN A 321 -12.54 -3.88 3.13
CA ASN A 321 -12.85 -2.65 3.87
C ASN A 321 -12.43 -2.76 5.36
N LYS A 322 -11.84 -1.70 5.93
CA LYS A 322 -11.48 -1.62 7.35
C LYS A 322 -12.73 -1.71 8.25
N ALA A 323 -12.54 -2.04 9.53
CA ALA A 323 -13.65 -2.30 10.45
C ALA A 323 -14.27 -1.02 11.05
N GLY A 324 -15.59 -1.01 11.23
CA GLY A 324 -16.32 0.07 11.92
C GLY A 324 -16.97 1.06 10.95
N SER A 325 -16.66 2.35 11.12
CA SER A 325 -17.19 3.46 10.30
C SER A 325 -16.20 4.01 9.28
N VAL A 326 -15.01 3.44 9.20
CA VAL A 326 -14.02 3.73 8.14
C VAL A 326 -14.59 3.27 6.79
N ARG A 327 -14.25 3.97 5.70
CA ARG A 327 -14.81 3.71 4.35
C ARG A 327 -13.76 3.24 3.33
N GLU A 328 -12.50 3.28 3.73
CA GLU A 328 -11.35 2.84 2.95
C GLU A 328 -10.75 1.54 3.52
N GLY A 329 -9.96 0.85 2.71
CA GLY A 329 -9.24 -0.35 3.10
C GLY A 329 -8.32 -0.87 2.01
N GLU A 330 -8.07 -2.18 2.06
CA GLU A 330 -7.04 -2.81 1.24
C GLU A 330 -7.64 -3.38 -0.05
N ALA A 331 -6.92 -3.25 -1.17
CA ALA A 331 -7.19 -4.02 -2.38
C ALA A 331 -5.96 -4.83 -2.80
N MET A 332 -6.20 -5.97 -3.46
CA MET A 332 -5.16 -6.70 -4.18
C MET A 332 -5.66 -7.06 -5.57
N PHE A 333 -4.77 -6.94 -6.55
CA PHE A 333 -4.99 -7.34 -7.93
C PHE A 333 -3.89 -8.29 -8.40
N TRP A 334 -4.21 -9.19 -9.33
CA TRP A 334 -3.24 -10.09 -9.97
C TRP A 334 -3.57 -10.34 -11.45
N ARG A 335 -2.52 -10.58 -12.25
CA ARG A 335 -2.63 -10.94 -13.67
C ARG A 335 -3.34 -12.28 -13.87
N ARG A 336 -4.48 -12.29 -14.58
CA ARG A 336 -5.30 -13.51 -14.80
C ARG A 336 -4.72 -14.48 -15.80
N ASP A 337 -3.82 -14.05 -16.65
CA ASP A 337 -3.07 -14.90 -17.55
C ASP A 337 -2.03 -15.74 -16.79
N ARG A 338 -1.41 -15.18 -15.74
CA ARG A 338 -0.44 -15.89 -14.89
C ARG A 338 -1.04 -16.60 -13.69
N TYR A 339 -1.94 -15.97 -12.93
CA TYR A 339 -2.35 -16.46 -11.62
C TYR A 339 -3.85 -16.81 -11.50
N THR A 340 -4.16 -17.69 -10.55
CA THR A 340 -5.53 -18.03 -10.11
C THR A 340 -5.61 -17.95 -8.59
N ALA A 341 -6.64 -17.33 -8.04
CA ALA A 341 -6.89 -17.37 -6.60
C ALA A 341 -7.35 -18.77 -6.15
N VAL A 342 -6.60 -19.36 -5.22
CA VAL A 342 -6.87 -20.66 -4.58
C VAL A 342 -7.70 -20.48 -3.32
N ALA A 343 -7.41 -19.44 -2.53
CA ALA A 343 -8.14 -19.08 -1.33
C ALA A 343 -7.97 -17.58 -1.01
N GLN A 344 -8.93 -17.01 -0.28
CA GLN A 344 -8.87 -15.63 0.22
C GLN A 344 -9.33 -15.61 1.69
N HIS A 345 -8.73 -14.74 2.50
CA HIS A 345 -9.13 -14.50 3.90
C HIS A 345 -9.01 -13.02 4.24
N GLN A 346 -9.93 -12.51 5.08
CA GLN A 346 -9.90 -11.13 5.57
C GLN A 346 -9.80 -11.13 7.09
N LEU A 347 -8.60 -10.89 7.61
CA LEU A 347 -8.34 -10.81 9.05
C LEU A 347 -8.72 -9.41 9.54
N ARG A 348 -9.88 -9.27 10.19
CA ARG A 348 -10.22 -8.06 10.95
C ARG A 348 -9.49 -8.14 12.29
N LEU A 349 -8.41 -7.38 12.47
CA LEU A 349 -7.58 -7.43 13.69
C LEU A 349 -8.43 -7.12 14.93
N GLN A 350 -9.42 -6.22 14.78
CA GLN A 350 -10.43 -5.90 15.78
C GLN A 350 -11.12 -7.15 16.37
N ASP A 351 -11.54 -8.09 15.51
CA ASP A 351 -12.30 -9.27 15.92
C ASP A 351 -11.39 -10.43 16.34
N PHE A 352 -10.18 -10.50 15.78
CA PHE A 352 -9.10 -11.35 16.27
C PHE A 352 -8.79 -11.03 17.74
N PHE A 353 -8.47 -9.77 18.07
CA PHE A 353 -8.16 -9.40 19.46
C PHE A 353 -9.36 -9.55 20.40
N ARG A 354 -10.58 -9.23 19.96
CA ARG A 354 -11.80 -9.47 20.77
C ARG A 354 -11.95 -10.92 21.25
N ALA A 355 -11.46 -11.90 20.48
CA ALA A 355 -11.51 -13.31 20.86
C ALA A 355 -10.74 -13.63 22.15
N HIS A 356 -9.88 -12.73 22.65
CA HIS A 356 -9.26 -12.86 23.99
C HIS A 356 -10.28 -12.83 25.15
N ASN A 357 -11.50 -12.35 24.91
CA ASN A 357 -12.59 -12.30 25.89
C ASN A 357 -13.57 -13.49 25.77
N SER A 358 -13.38 -14.39 24.79
CA SER A 358 -14.32 -15.50 24.54
C SER A 358 -14.32 -16.51 25.69
N SER A 359 -15.49 -16.73 26.30
CA SER A 359 -15.68 -17.64 27.44
C SER A 359 -15.45 -19.12 27.14
N GLY A 360 -15.44 -19.51 25.85
CA GLY A 360 -15.01 -20.84 25.40
C GLY A 360 -13.49 -21.00 25.26
N GLY A 361 -12.71 -19.98 25.57
CA GLY A 361 -11.29 -19.88 25.22
C GLY A 361 -11.06 -19.48 23.76
N THR A 362 -9.79 -19.29 23.40
CA THR A 362 -9.35 -19.01 22.03
C THR A 362 -8.54 -20.17 21.46
N SER A 363 -8.60 -20.40 20.15
CA SER A 363 -7.75 -21.37 19.46
C SER A 363 -6.34 -20.83 19.21
N SER A 364 -6.21 -19.53 18.93
CA SER A 364 -4.97 -18.82 18.61
C SER A 364 -3.84 -19.07 19.63
N PRO A 365 -2.67 -19.56 19.18
CA PRO A 365 -1.43 -19.56 19.97
C PRO A 365 -1.04 -18.17 20.47
N LEU A 366 -1.02 -17.15 19.62
CA LEU A 366 -0.64 -15.78 19.98
C LEU A 366 -1.52 -15.21 21.09
N LEU A 367 -2.83 -15.32 20.98
CA LEU A 367 -3.76 -14.75 21.98
C LEU A 367 -3.66 -15.44 23.34
N LYS A 368 -3.28 -16.73 23.39
CA LYS A 368 -2.94 -17.41 24.66
C LYS A 368 -1.65 -16.85 25.25
N HIS A 369 -0.63 -16.69 24.41
CA HIS A 369 0.70 -16.25 24.81
C HIS A 369 0.72 -14.82 25.35
N ILE A 370 0.01 -13.89 24.70
CA ILE A 370 -0.08 -12.48 25.14
C ILE A 370 -1.17 -12.24 26.21
N GLN A 371 -1.95 -13.26 26.60
CA GLN A 371 -3.03 -13.11 27.59
C GLN A 371 -2.57 -12.45 28.91
N PRO A 372 -1.39 -12.77 29.49
CA PRO A 372 -0.91 -12.10 30.70
C PRO A 372 -0.68 -10.59 30.51
N MET A 373 -0.11 -10.19 29.37
CA MET A 373 0.09 -8.78 29.01
C MET A 373 -1.26 -8.05 28.91
N LEU A 374 -2.25 -8.63 28.22
CA LEU A 374 -3.56 -7.99 28.04
C LEU A 374 -4.34 -7.86 29.35
N LEU A 375 -4.14 -8.77 30.30
CA LEU A 375 -4.68 -8.68 31.66
C LEU A 375 -3.93 -7.65 32.53
N ALA A 376 -2.62 -7.47 32.33
CA ALA A 376 -1.79 -6.51 33.05
C ALA A 376 -1.89 -5.06 32.50
N CYS A 377 -2.24 -4.92 31.22
CA CYS A 377 -2.39 -3.65 30.50
C CYS A 377 -3.80 -3.51 29.86
N PRO A 378 -4.88 -3.33 30.66
CA PRO A 378 -6.24 -3.20 30.13
C PRO A 378 -6.47 -2.08 29.11
N SER A 379 -5.67 -1.00 29.11
CA SER A 379 -5.80 0.07 28.11
C SER A 379 -5.27 -0.33 26.72
N LEU A 380 -4.24 -1.18 26.65
CA LEU A 380 -3.79 -1.79 25.39
C LEU A 380 -4.83 -2.80 24.88
N ALA A 381 -5.35 -3.67 25.75
CA ALA A 381 -6.40 -4.62 25.40
C ALA A 381 -7.68 -3.92 24.87
N GLU A 382 -8.10 -2.84 25.53
CA GLU A 382 -9.21 -2.00 25.07
C GLU A 382 -8.94 -1.34 23.71
N SER A 383 -7.69 -0.95 23.43
CA SER A 383 -7.30 -0.31 22.18
C SER A 383 -7.20 -1.31 21.02
N LEU A 384 -6.67 -2.51 21.26
CA LEU A 384 -6.64 -3.62 20.30
C LEU A 384 -8.07 -4.09 19.92
N CYS A 385 -9.03 -4.01 20.84
CA CYS A 385 -10.45 -4.28 20.56
C CYS A 385 -11.19 -3.13 19.82
N LYS A 386 -10.49 -2.02 19.52
CA LYS A 386 -11.03 -0.78 18.91
C LYS A 386 -10.39 -0.41 17.57
N ILE A 387 -9.14 -0.80 17.27
CA ILE A 387 -8.51 -0.51 15.97
C ILE A 387 -9.37 -1.00 14.80
N SER A 388 -9.35 -0.29 13.68
CA SER A 388 -10.08 -0.62 12.45
C SER A 388 -9.29 -1.49 11.46
N THR A 389 -7.97 -1.65 11.68
CA THR A 389 -7.03 -2.37 10.82
C THR A 389 -7.56 -3.74 10.37
N VAL A 390 -7.39 -4.01 9.08
CA VAL A 390 -7.67 -5.27 8.43
C VAL A 390 -6.42 -5.73 7.68
N ALA A 391 -6.24 -7.04 7.55
CA ALA A 391 -5.26 -7.61 6.64
C ALA A 391 -5.97 -8.55 5.66
N GLN A 392 -5.67 -8.36 4.38
CA GLN A 392 -6.17 -9.17 3.29
C GLN A 392 -5.13 -10.23 2.96
N LEU A 393 -5.54 -11.50 2.91
CA LEU A 393 -4.69 -12.63 2.55
C LEU A 393 -5.23 -13.30 1.29
N VAL A 394 -4.39 -13.54 0.29
CA VAL A 394 -4.75 -14.23 -0.95
C VAL A 394 -3.69 -15.27 -1.28
N VAL A 395 -4.12 -16.52 -1.50
CA VAL A 395 -3.26 -17.57 -2.04
C VAL A 395 -3.45 -17.63 -3.55
N LEU A 396 -2.39 -17.41 -4.32
CA LEU A 396 -2.37 -17.51 -5.78
C LEU A 396 -1.58 -18.74 -6.22
N ALA A 397 -2.07 -19.42 -7.26
CA ALA A 397 -1.34 -20.49 -7.95
C ALA A 397 -1.03 -20.13 -9.42
N PRO A 398 0.19 -20.43 -9.92
CA PRO A 398 0.59 -20.15 -11.30
C PRO A 398 -0.09 -21.10 -12.31
N LYS A 399 -0.64 -20.52 -13.36
CA LYS A 399 -1.33 -21.19 -14.47
C LYS A 399 -0.37 -21.96 -15.36
N ASN A 400 -0.92 -22.91 -16.10
CA ASN A 400 -0.17 -23.71 -17.07
C ASN A 400 0.30 -22.80 -18.22
N GLY A 401 1.61 -22.62 -18.34
CA GLY A 401 2.24 -21.66 -19.27
C GLY A 401 3.20 -20.68 -18.59
N CYS A 402 3.12 -20.52 -17.25
CA CYS A 402 4.12 -19.82 -16.46
C CYS A 402 5.46 -20.59 -16.42
N SER A 403 6.54 -19.96 -15.94
CA SER A 403 7.84 -20.65 -15.80
C SER A 403 7.73 -21.88 -14.90
N ALA A 404 8.51 -22.93 -15.19
CA ALA A 404 8.57 -24.15 -14.40
C ALA A 404 9.08 -23.92 -12.95
N GLU A 405 9.72 -22.78 -12.70
CA GLU A 405 10.20 -22.37 -11.38
C GLU A 405 9.17 -21.57 -10.57
N GLU A 406 8.07 -21.12 -11.19
CA GLU A 406 7.01 -20.40 -10.47
C GLU A 406 6.22 -21.32 -9.55
N ALA A 407 6.16 -20.96 -8.27
CA ALA A 407 5.40 -21.68 -7.25
C ALA A 407 4.15 -20.88 -6.80
N PRO A 408 3.24 -21.49 -6.02
CA PRO A 408 2.16 -20.74 -5.39
C PRO A 408 2.69 -19.71 -4.37
N ILE A 409 2.00 -18.59 -4.24
CA ILE A 409 2.28 -17.53 -3.23
C ILE A 409 1.08 -17.33 -2.30
N CYS A 410 1.36 -16.97 -1.06
CA CYS A 410 0.41 -16.40 -0.11
C CYS A 410 0.79 -14.95 0.13
N LEU A 411 0.04 -14.04 -0.46
CA LEU A 411 0.19 -12.60 -0.33
C LEU A 411 -0.61 -12.11 0.89
N ALA A 412 0.01 -11.26 1.69
CA ALA A 412 -0.67 -10.41 2.67
C ALA A 412 -0.60 -8.94 2.23
N ASN A 413 -1.70 -8.20 2.42
CA ASN A 413 -1.75 -6.74 2.30
C ASN A 413 -2.43 -6.13 3.55
N THR A 414 -1.92 -5.01 4.07
CA THR A 414 -2.48 -4.33 5.25
C THR A 414 -2.02 -2.86 5.35
N HIS A 415 -2.85 -2.00 5.93
CA HIS A 415 -2.45 -0.69 6.45
C HIS A 415 -2.54 -0.71 8.00
N LEU A 416 -1.39 -0.66 8.67
CA LEU A 416 -1.29 -0.73 10.13
C LEU A 416 -1.66 0.59 10.83
N PHE A 417 -1.96 0.52 12.13
CA PHE A 417 -2.49 1.66 12.88
C PHE A 417 -1.45 2.80 13.05
N PHE A 418 -1.73 3.93 12.40
CA PHE A 418 -0.83 5.09 12.20
C PHE A 418 -0.24 5.75 13.46
N HIS A 419 -0.96 5.76 14.59
CA HIS A 419 -0.63 6.65 15.69
C HIS A 419 0.81 6.44 16.23
N PRO A 420 1.66 7.48 16.37
CA PRO A 420 3.08 7.30 16.73
C PRO A 420 3.31 6.42 17.97
N LEU A 421 2.63 6.74 19.08
CA LEU A 421 2.67 6.00 20.37
C LEU A 421 2.09 4.57 20.35
N ALA A 422 1.73 4.03 19.18
CA ALA A 422 1.07 2.73 19.04
C ALA A 422 1.98 1.62 18.51
N VAL A 423 3.30 1.73 18.70
CA VAL A 423 4.30 0.76 18.22
C VAL A 423 3.92 -0.69 18.58
N HIS A 424 3.60 -0.97 19.86
CA HIS A 424 3.20 -2.32 20.29
C HIS A 424 1.91 -2.82 19.62
N ILE A 425 0.98 -1.93 19.25
CA ILE A 425 -0.26 -2.30 18.54
C ILE A 425 0.10 -2.79 17.14
N ARG A 426 1.07 -2.16 16.47
CA ARG A 426 1.58 -2.58 15.16
C ARG A 426 2.33 -3.90 15.25
N THR A 427 3.21 -4.08 16.25
CA THR A 427 3.90 -5.35 16.52
C THR A 427 2.93 -6.52 16.74
N LEU A 428 1.93 -6.34 17.60
CA LEU A 428 0.93 -7.38 17.86
C LEU A 428 0.03 -7.65 16.64
N SER A 429 -0.23 -6.63 15.81
CA SER A 429 -0.97 -6.79 14.55
C SER A 429 -0.16 -7.61 13.53
N ILE A 430 1.14 -7.33 13.34
CA ILE A 430 2.01 -8.18 12.51
C ILE A 430 2.03 -9.62 13.01
N ALA A 431 2.21 -9.86 14.31
CA ALA A 431 2.20 -11.21 14.87
C ALA A 431 0.89 -11.97 14.55
N ALA A 432 -0.26 -11.29 14.62
CA ALA A 432 -1.57 -11.87 14.28
C ALA A 432 -1.71 -12.16 12.76
N ILE A 433 -1.18 -11.28 11.91
CA ILE A 433 -1.17 -11.46 10.44
C ILE A 433 -0.30 -12.66 10.06
N LEU A 434 0.88 -12.81 10.67
CA LEU A 434 1.77 -13.95 10.44
C LEU A 434 1.12 -15.27 10.90
N GLU A 435 0.43 -15.29 12.05
CA GLU A 435 -0.33 -16.48 12.50
C GLU A 435 -1.47 -16.84 11.52
N ALA A 436 -2.22 -15.85 11.04
CA ALA A 436 -3.32 -16.05 10.10
C ALA A 436 -2.83 -16.53 8.73
N ALA A 437 -1.75 -15.95 8.20
CA ALA A 437 -1.13 -16.38 6.94
C ALA A 437 -0.58 -17.81 7.03
N HIS A 438 0.13 -18.14 8.11
CA HIS A 438 0.63 -19.50 8.32
C HIS A 438 -0.52 -20.51 8.43
N SER A 439 -1.60 -20.15 9.14
CA SER A 439 -2.81 -20.97 9.26
C SER A 439 -3.51 -21.19 7.91
N LEU A 440 -3.66 -20.15 7.10
CA LEU A 440 -4.24 -20.23 5.76
C LEU A 440 -3.40 -21.13 4.84
N ILE A 441 -2.07 -20.95 4.83
CA ILE A 441 -1.13 -21.79 4.07
C ILE A 441 -1.24 -23.26 4.48
N HIS A 442 -1.35 -23.56 5.78
CA HIS A 442 -1.53 -24.93 6.26
C HIS A 442 -2.88 -25.53 5.82
N GLN A 443 -3.95 -24.74 5.83
CA GLN A 443 -5.29 -25.19 5.40
C GLN A 443 -5.32 -25.52 3.90
N VAL A 444 -4.81 -24.63 3.03
CA VAL A 444 -4.81 -24.88 1.58
C VAL A 444 -3.83 -25.98 1.15
N SER A 445 -2.73 -26.16 1.88
CA SER A 445 -1.76 -27.23 1.60
C SER A 445 -2.26 -28.61 2.03
N ALA A 446 -3.22 -28.68 2.96
CA ALA A 446 -3.81 -29.93 3.45
C ALA A 446 -5.16 -30.29 2.78
N ALA A 447 -5.83 -29.32 2.13
CA ALA A 447 -7.13 -29.55 1.51
C ALA A 447 -7.01 -30.24 0.14
N GLN A 448 -7.73 -31.34 -0.04
CA GLN A 448 -7.67 -32.15 -1.26
C GLN A 448 -8.19 -31.39 -2.50
N GLN A 449 -9.10 -30.43 -2.33
CA GLN A 449 -9.65 -29.59 -3.40
C GLN A 449 -8.63 -28.63 -4.01
N THR A 450 -7.59 -28.26 -3.27
CA THR A 450 -6.58 -27.26 -3.67
C THR A 450 -5.23 -27.88 -4.04
N ALA A 451 -5.02 -29.17 -3.73
CA ALA A 451 -3.77 -29.89 -3.99
C ALA A 451 -3.35 -29.90 -5.49
N GLU A 452 -4.32 -29.98 -6.41
CA GLU A 452 -4.06 -29.94 -7.86
C GLU A 452 -3.58 -28.56 -8.31
N LEU A 453 -4.26 -27.49 -7.89
CA LEU A 453 -3.88 -26.10 -8.19
C LEU A 453 -2.50 -25.74 -7.61
N LEU A 454 -2.21 -26.21 -6.40
CA LEU A 454 -0.92 -25.99 -5.73
C LEU A 454 0.19 -26.90 -6.25
N LYS A 455 -0.12 -27.91 -7.08
CA LYS A 455 0.84 -28.90 -7.63
C LYS A 455 1.67 -29.61 -6.53
N GLY A 456 1.10 -29.76 -5.34
CA GLY A 456 1.78 -30.27 -4.14
C GLY A 456 2.78 -29.31 -3.47
N VAL A 457 2.99 -28.11 -4.01
CA VAL A 457 3.95 -27.13 -3.47
C VAL A 457 3.27 -26.22 -2.44
N LYS A 458 3.80 -26.20 -1.22
CA LYS A 458 3.37 -25.27 -0.16
C LYS A 458 3.58 -23.81 -0.65
N PRO A 459 2.57 -22.92 -0.58
CA PRO A 459 2.75 -21.51 -0.94
C PRO A 459 3.94 -20.83 -0.25
N ALA A 460 4.62 -19.91 -0.94
CA ALA A 460 5.64 -19.03 -0.37
C ALA A 460 5.01 -17.74 0.18
N PHE A 461 5.55 -17.19 1.27
CA PHE A 461 4.95 -16.02 1.92
C PHE A 461 5.55 -14.68 1.46
N VAL A 462 4.65 -13.73 1.16
CA VAL A 462 4.98 -12.33 0.87
C VAL A 462 4.00 -11.44 1.66
N LEU A 463 4.50 -10.38 2.29
CA LEU A 463 3.71 -9.37 3.00
C LEU A 463 4.02 -7.98 2.46
N CYS A 464 3.01 -7.30 1.94
CA CYS A 464 3.04 -5.92 1.48
C CYS A 464 2.23 -5.03 2.45
N GLY A 465 2.53 -3.74 2.50
CA GLY A 465 1.65 -2.77 3.14
C GLY A 465 2.32 -1.52 3.70
N ASP A 466 1.51 -0.52 4.03
CA ASP A 466 1.89 0.58 4.93
C ASP A 466 1.92 0.02 6.35
N LEU A 467 3.12 -0.13 6.90
CA LEU A 467 3.33 -0.66 8.24
C LEU A 467 3.40 0.45 9.30
N ASN A 468 3.26 1.74 8.93
CA ASN A 468 3.29 2.90 9.82
C ASN A 468 4.45 2.87 10.86
N SER A 469 5.59 2.30 10.46
CA SER A 469 6.69 1.91 11.34
C SER A 469 8.03 2.28 10.72
N ASP A 470 8.46 3.52 10.95
CA ASP A 470 9.76 4.02 10.49
C ASP A 470 10.94 3.60 11.39
N LEU A 471 12.15 3.81 10.85
CA LEU A 471 13.41 3.33 11.43
C LEU A 471 14.19 4.42 12.19
N ARG A 472 13.62 5.63 12.38
CA ARG A 472 14.36 6.80 12.91
C ARG A 472 14.77 6.64 14.37
N HIS A 473 13.98 5.89 15.15
CA HIS A 473 14.23 5.60 16.57
C HIS A 473 14.79 4.18 16.80
N GLY A 474 15.39 3.59 15.76
CA GLY A 474 15.76 2.16 15.73
C GLY A 474 14.71 1.32 15.00
N ILE A 475 14.93 0.01 14.92
CA ILE A 475 14.02 -0.91 14.21
C ILE A 475 12.80 -1.20 15.12
N PRO A 476 11.56 -0.92 14.70
CA PRO A 476 10.36 -1.28 15.47
C PRO A 476 10.15 -2.79 15.53
N GLY A 477 9.49 -3.29 16.58
CA GLY A 477 9.24 -4.73 16.78
C GLY A 477 8.36 -5.35 15.69
N ALA A 478 7.47 -4.56 15.07
CA ALA A 478 6.72 -4.92 13.87
C ALA A 478 7.63 -5.31 12.69
N ILE A 479 8.78 -4.64 12.55
CA ILE A 479 9.80 -4.91 11.54
C ILE A 479 10.77 -6.00 12.03
N GLU A 480 11.22 -5.93 13.28
CA GLU A 480 12.24 -6.83 13.84
C GLU A 480 11.73 -8.27 14.03
N ILE A 481 10.45 -8.47 14.37
CA ILE A 481 9.83 -9.81 14.43
C ILE A 481 9.85 -10.51 13.06
N MET A 482 9.66 -9.77 11.97
CA MET A 482 9.79 -10.30 10.61
C MET A 482 11.27 -10.50 10.29
N ARG A 483 12.11 -9.48 10.46
CA ARG A 483 13.53 -9.49 10.06
C ARG A 483 14.37 -10.54 10.78
N ARG A 484 14.15 -10.82 12.07
CA ARG A 484 14.87 -11.88 12.81
C ARG A 484 14.08 -13.18 12.95
N GLY A 485 12.82 -13.19 12.54
CA GLY A 485 11.87 -14.24 12.89
C GLY A 485 11.47 -14.29 14.36
N GLN A 486 11.90 -13.31 15.18
CA GLN A 486 11.60 -13.23 16.61
C GLN A 486 11.82 -11.83 17.15
N LEU A 487 11.07 -11.49 18.20
CA LEU A 487 11.20 -10.27 18.99
C LEU A 487 11.42 -10.64 20.45
N PHE A 488 12.42 -10.07 21.11
CA PHE A 488 12.73 -10.40 22.52
C PHE A 488 11.96 -9.51 23.50
N SER A 489 11.82 -9.98 24.74
CA SER A 489 11.14 -9.25 25.83
C SER A 489 11.97 -8.11 26.43
N ASP A 490 13.23 -7.94 26.00
CA ASP A 490 14.10 -6.80 26.32
C ASP A 490 14.20 -5.79 25.16
N HIS A 491 13.39 -5.95 24.11
CA HIS A 491 13.33 -5.00 23.01
C HIS A 491 12.82 -3.63 23.46
N TRP A 492 13.55 -2.56 23.08
CA TRP A 492 13.33 -1.18 23.49
C TRP A 492 11.89 -0.68 23.39
N GLU A 493 11.11 -1.21 22.45
CA GLU A 493 9.72 -0.79 22.26
C GLU A 493 8.84 -1.10 23.48
N TRP A 494 9.12 -2.15 24.25
CA TRP A 494 8.27 -2.53 25.38
C TRP A 494 8.35 -1.53 26.55
N ASP A 495 9.43 -0.75 26.60
CA ASP A 495 9.63 0.31 27.61
C ASP A 495 9.13 1.70 27.14
N GLN A 496 8.63 1.82 25.90
CA GLN A 496 8.03 3.07 25.39
C GLN A 496 6.87 3.55 26.26
N ARG A 497 6.90 4.84 26.65
CA ARG A 497 5.87 5.52 27.42
C ARG A 497 5.70 6.96 26.91
N PRO A 498 4.48 7.52 26.89
CA PRO A 498 3.20 6.89 27.23
C PRO A 498 2.70 5.93 26.15
N ILE A 499 2.00 4.87 26.57
CA ILE A 499 1.36 3.90 25.67
C ILE A 499 0.08 4.53 25.11
N PHE A 500 -0.20 4.36 23.82
CA PHE A 500 -1.45 4.84 23.22
C PHE A 500 -2.70 4.26 23.91
N SER A 501 -3.67 5.12 24.20
CA SER A 501 -5.01 4.73 24.62
C SER A 501 -6.05 5.75 24.18
N PHE A 502 -7.12 5.29 23.52
CA PHE A 502 -8.27 6.11 23.08
C PHE A 502 -8.96 6.91 24.21
N ASN A 503 -8.72 6.57 25.48
CA ASN A 503 -9.33 7.21 26.63
C ASN A 503 -8.39 8.15 27.40
N PHE A 504 -7.13 8.31 26.96
CA PHE A 504 -6.15 9.12 27.69
C PHE A 504 -6.52 10.60 27.65
N ARG A 505 -6.72 11.20 28.83
CA ARG A 505 -6.88 12.65 29.00
C ARG A 505 -5.62 13.17 29.69
N GLY A 506 -4.85 14.01 29.00
CA GLY A 506 -3.67 14.64 29.58
C GLY A 506 -4.02 15.50 30.79
N ALA A 507 -3.22 15.39 31.85
CA ALA A 507 -3.37 16.25 33.03
C ALA A 507 -2.75 17.63 32.77
N GLY A 508 -3.41 18.43 31.91
CA GLY A 508 -2.94 19.79 31.57
C GLY A 508 -3.77 20.53 30.52
N GLU A 509 -4.55 19.83 29.68
CA GLU A 509 -5.31 20.48 28.60
C GLU A 509 -6.63 21.07 29.10
N GLU A 510 -6.72 22.40 29.13
CA GLU A 510 -8.01 23.09 29.10
C GLU A 510 -8.72 22.83 27.76
N GLN A 511 -10.05 22.85 27.77
CA GLN A 511 -10.84 22.44 26.61
C GLN A 511 -10.69 23.40 25.43
N ALA A 512 -10.00 22.97 24.39
CA ALA A 512 -10.39 23.33 23.04
C ALA A 512 -11.88 22.92 22.87
N PRO A 513 -12.80 23.85 22.57
CA PRO A 513 -14.23 23.55 22.62
C PRO A 513 -14.60 22.55 21.53
N ALA A 514 -15.21 21.43 21.91
CA ALA A 514 -15.80 20.49 20.97
C ALA A 514 -16.77 21.24 20.05
N ALA A 515 -16.57 21.11 18.73
CA ALA A 515 -17.35 21.84 17.73
C ALA A 515 -18.84 21.51 17.86
N ALA A 516 -19.59 22.43 18.46
CA ALA A 516 -21.01 22.23 18.73
C ALA A 516 -21.77 22.12 17.41
N ALA A 517 -22.51 21.01 17.24
CA ALA A 517 -23.37 20.79 16.09
C ALA A 517 -24.35 21.96 15.92
N SER A 518 -24.07 22.83 14.94
CA SER A 518 -24.79 24.08 14.77
C SER A 518 -26.16 23.80 14.13
N PRO A 519 -27.28 24.19 14.76
CA PRO A 519 -28.60 23.90 14.22
C PRO A 519 -28.87 24.71 12.94
N PRO A 520 -29.63 24.17 11.98
CA PRO A 520 -29.83 24.80 10.67
C PRO A 520 -30.65 26.10 10.79
N GLY A 521 -29.99 27.22 10.50
CA GLY A 521 -30.65 28.53 10.44
C GLY A 521 -31.47 28.71 9.16
N SER A 522 -32.78 28.89 9.29
CA SER A 522 -33.66 29.38 8.21
C SER A 522 -34.31 30.70 8.62
N SER A 523 -34.62 31.57 7.65
CA SER A 523 -34.85 33.00 7.92
C SER A 523 -36.30 33.49 7.70
N ARG A 524 -36.70 34.44 8.56
CA ARG A 524 -37.79 35.44 8.40
C ARG A 524 -39.27 35.01 8.45
N ARG A 525 -39.84 35.16 9.67
CA ARG A 525 -40.97 36.07 10.04
C ARG A 525 -42.40 35.84 9.44
N PRO A 526 -43.48 36.46 10.00
CA PRO A 526 -43.71 36.99 11.36
C PRO A 526 -45.12 36.72 11.98
N ARG A 527 -45.25 36.95 13.31
CA ARG A 527 -46.38 37.55 14.09
C ARG A 527 -46.91 36.76 15.31
N SER A 528 -46.88 37.45 16.46
CA SER A 528 -47.87 37.54 17.56
C SER A 528 -48.37 36.29 18.34
N PRO A 529 -48.43 36.36 19.70
CA PRO A 529 -48.97 35.31 20.59
C PRO A 529 -50.34 35.76 21.20
N PRO A 530 -50.86 35.23 22.35
CA PRO A 530 -50.48 34.06 23.17
C PRO A 530 -51.66 33.12 23.58
N GLY A 531 -51.33 32.00 24.24
CA GLY A 531 -52.16 31.50 25.36
C GLY A 531 -52.35 29.98 25.49
N GLY A 532 -52.17 29.44 26.71
CA GLY A 532 -52.93 28.26 27.16
C GLY A 532 -52.21 27.11 27.87
N GLN A 533 -52.05 27.20 29.21
CA GLN A 533 -52.11 26.07 30.18
C GLN A 533 -50.97 25.02 30.13
N LYS A 534 -50.60 24.28 31.20
CA LYS A 534 -51.00 24.26 32.64
C LYS A 534 -49.82 23.73 33.49
N ALA A 535 -49.76 24.05 34.78
CA ALA A 535 -48.80 23.46 35.75
C ALA A 535 -49.28 22.07 36.25
N LEU A 536 -48.46 21.20 36.87
CA LEU A 536 -47.92 21.20 38.25
C LEU A 536 -47.10 19.89 38.46
N PRO A 537 -46.43 19.63 39.62
CA PRO A 537 -45.54 20.47 40.41
C PRO A 537 -44.20 19.76 40.78
N PHE A 538 -43.25 20.47 41.39
CA PHE A 538 -42.04 19.90 42.00
C PHE A 538 -42.35 18.96 43.20
N LYS A 539 -41.49 17.95 43.41
CA LYS A 539 -41.25 17.35 44.74
C LYS A 539 -39.77 17.05 44.93
N ASN A 540 -39.20 17.53 46.04
CA ASN A 540 -37.83 17.26 46.44
C ASN A 540 -37.61 15.79 46.78
N ARG A 541 -36.43 15.27 46.46
CA ARG A 541 -35.76 14.25 47.28
C ARG A 541 -34.32 14.68 47.57
N SER A 542 -33.82 14.27 48.74
CA SER A 542 -32.63 14.80 49.38
C SER A 542 -31.33 14.29 48.78
N ARG A 543 -30.26 15.08 48.93
CA ARG A 543 -28.88 14.66 48.69
C ARG A 543 -28.53 13.45 49.56
N SER A 544 -28.04 12.38 48.95
CA SER A 544 -27.11 11.44 49.59
C SER A 544 -25.75 11.61 48.94
N SER A 545 -24.81 12.25 49.64
CA SER A 545 -23.46 12.53 49.14
C SER A 545 -22.56 11.29 49.22
N SER A 546 -22.87 10.27 48.43
CA SER A 546 -21.95 9.17 48.15
C SER A 546 -20.88 9.64 47.17
N THR A 547 -19.81 10.26 47.69
CA THR A 547 -18.59 10.52 46.92
C THR A 547 -17.90 9.20 46.63
N SER A 548 -18.39 8.48 45.62
CA SER A 548 -17.67 7.36 45.02
C SER A 548 -16.39 7.91 44.41
N ARG A 549 -15.28 7.80 45.16
CA ARG A 549 -13.96 7.83 44.53
C ARG A 549 -13.95 6.67 43.55
N SER A 550 -13.90 6.97 42.26
CA SER A 550 -13.53 5.99 41.25
C SER A 550 -12.29 5.25 41.74
N PRO A 551 -12.26 3.90 41.74
CA PRO A 551 -11.09 3.18 42.19
C PRO A 551 -9.89 3.67 41.37
N THR A 552 -8.80 4.02 42.06
CA THR A 552 -7.53 4.37 41.42
C THR A 552 -7.05 3.14 40.67
N ARG A 553 -7.37 3.08 39.37
CA ARG A 553 -6.91 2.04 38.45
C ARG A 553 -5.39 1.98 38.60
N LYS A 554 -4.83 0.80 38.86
CA LYS A 554 -3.38 0.64 38.89
C LYS A 554 -2.82 1.16 37.54
N PRO A 555 -1.68 1.86 37.53
CA PRO A 555 -1.08 2.30 36.28
C PRO A 555 -0.84 1.07 35.38
N ASP A 556 -1.12 1.19 34.09
CA ASP A 556 -1.05 0.07 33.17
C ASP A 556 0.40 -0.46 33.06
N VAL A 557 0.61 -1.69 33.51
CA VAL A 557 1.90 -2.37 33.40
C VAL A 557 1.88 -3.20 32.14
N LEU A 558 2.36 -2.63 31.04
CA LEU A 558 2.78 -3.40 29.89
C LEU A 558 3.86 -4.39 30.34
N GLN A 559 3.55 -5.68 30.26
CA GLN A 559 4.51 -6.75 30.48
C GLN A 559 5.17 -7.05 29.14
N PRO A 560 6.51 -6.89 29.01
CA PRO A 560 7.21 -7.27 27.79
C PRO A 560 7.05 -8.75 27.48
N VAL A 561 6.99 -9.10 26.20
CA VAL A 561 6.83 -10.50 25.74
C VAL A 561 7.84 -10.82 24.64
N HIS A 562 8.31 -12.06 24.63
CA HIS A 562 9.01 -12.63 23.49
C HIS A 562 7.98 -13.11 22.47
N LEU A 563 8.14 -12.77 21.19
CA LEU A 563 7.27 -13.21 20.08
C LEU A 563 8.12 -13.92 19.01
N THR A 564 7.51 -14.84 18.27
CA THR A 564 8.17 -15.60 17.20
C THR A 564 7.34 -15.58 15.91
N SER A 565 8.03 -15.53 14.77
CA SER A 565 7.45 -15.64 13.44
C SER A 565 7.32 -17.11 13.04
N PRO A 566 6.14 -17.58 12.61
CA PRO A 566 5.95 -18.94 12.10
C PRO A 566 6.53 -19.15 10.68
N PHE A 567 7.22 -18.14 10.14
CA PHE A 567 8.01 -18.18 8.89
C PHE A 567 9.52 -18.06 9.14
N GLY A 568 9.95 -17.88 10.40
CA GLY A 568 11.32 -17.45 10.70
C GLY A 568 11.61 -16.06 10.15
N SER A 569 12.86 -15.84 9.75
CA SER A 569 13.36 -14.57 9.18
C SER A 569 12.75 -14.30 7.81
N LEU A 570 12.16 -13.12 7.63
CA LEU A 570 11.75 -12.55 6.35
C LEU A 570 12.71 -11.44 5.92
N ARG A 571 12.96 -11.29 4.61
CA ARG A 571 13.79 -10.20 4.06
C ARG A 571 12.87 -9.09 3.56
N SER A 572 13.16 -7.82 3.85
CA SER A 572 12.49 -6.69 3.21
C SER A 572 13.13 -6.43 1.84
N ALA A 573 12.35 -6.10 0.83
CA ALA A 573 12.79 -6.06 -0.56
C ALA A 573 13.87 -4.99 -0.83
N ASP A 574 13.92 -3.96 0.01
CA ASP A 574 14.91 -2.88 -0.03
C ASP A 574 16.10 -3.06 0.93
N ASP A 575 16.15 -4.17 1.69
CA ASP A 575 17.08 -4.38 2.82
C ASP A 575 17.06 -3.27 3.91
N LEU A 576 15.96 -2.51 4.05
CA LEU A 576 15.82 -1.37 4.96
C LEU A 576 16.81 -0.22 4.63
N LEU A 577 16.87 0.12 3.34
CA LEU A 577 17.77 1.11 2.73
C LEU A 577 17.04 2.27 2.04
N LEU A 578 15.74 2.17 1.72
CA LEU A 578 14.99 3.32 1.18
C LEU A 578 14.96 4.46 2.22
N PRO A 579 15.24 5.72 1.83
CA PRO A 579 15.29 6.84 2.77
C PRO A 579 13.89 7.32 3.20
N TYR A 580 12.88 7.11 2.34
CA TYR A 580 11.48 7.47 2.58
C TYR A 580 10.58 6.68 1.61
N THR A 581 9.31 6.53 2.00
CA THR A 581 8.21 6.18 1.09
C THR A 581 7.05 7.17 1.24
N ASN A 582 6.72 7.60 2.47
CA ASN A 582 5.92 8.81 2.71
C ASN A 582 6.80 10.07 2.68
N TYR A 583 6.35 11.13 1.99
CA TYR A 583 7.10 12.38 1.81
C TYR A 583 6.20 13.65 1.83
N VAL A 584 5.56 13.91 2.97
CA VAL A 584 4.83 15.18 3.23
C VAL A 584 5.76 16.26 3.81
N ARG A 585 5.26 17.47 4.08
CA ARG A 585 6.07 18.56 4.65
C ARG A 585 6.48 18.28 6.10
N GLU A 586 5.54 17.83 6.91
CA GLU A 586 5.69 17.67 8.37
C GLU A 586 6.36 16.34 8.75
N TYR A 587 6.46 15.39 7.81
CA TYR A 587 6.96 14.05 8.02
C TYR A 587 7.59 13.51 6.73
N GLN A 588 8.76 12.86 6.84
CA GLN A 588 9.29 11.97 5.81
C GLN A 588 9.80 10.69 6.49
N GLY A 589 9.57 9.53 5.88
CA GLY A 589 10.01 8.25 6.46
C GLY A 589 9.64 7.03 5.62
N LEU A 590 10.37 5.94 5.84
CA LEU A 590 10.08 4.62 5.27
C LEU A 590 8.95 3.96 6.07
N LEU A 591 7.77 3.86 5.47
CA LEU A 591 6.56 3.28 6.07
C LEU A 591 6.08 2.03 5.32
N ASP A 592 6.36 1.95 4.03
CA ASP A 592 5.82 0.97 3.09
C ASP A 592 6.86 -0.11 2.80
N TYR A 593 6.48 -1.39 2.97
CA TYR A 593 7.42 -2.50 2.89
C TYR A 593 6.85 -3.68 2.11
N ILE A 594 7.71 -4.34 1.33
CA ILE A 594 7.49 -5.69 0.78
C ILE A 594 8.44 -6.65 1.49
N PHE A 595 7.91 -7.57 2.28
CA PHE A 595 8.65 -8.65 2.93
C PHE A 595 8.44 -9.98 2.19
N LEU A 596 9.51 -10.74 1.99
CA LEU A 596 9.52 -12.02 1.27
C LEU A 596 10.24 -13.13 2.05
N GLU A 597 9.81 -14.38 1.86
CA GLU A 597 10.40 -15.60 2.44
C GLU A 597 11.78 -15.91 1.78
N PRO A 598 12.91 -15.65 2.47
CA PRO A 598 14.24 -15.78 1.88
C PRO A 598 14.60 -17.25 1.65
N GLY A 599 15.38 -17.52 0.61
CA GLY A 599 15.70 -18.89 0.21
C GLY A 599 14.61 -19.57 -0.63
N ARG A 600 13.44 -18.95 -0.77
CA ARG A 600 12.41 -19.32 -1.77
C ARG A 600 12.28 -18.27 -2.86
N MET A 601 12.43 -17.01 -2.50
CA MET A 601 12.40 -15.85 -3.38
C MET A 601 13.64 -14.98 -3.13
N ASP A 602 14.10 -14.29 -4.18
CA ASP A 602 15.09 -13.23 -4.14
C ASP A 602 14.57 -12.00 -4.90
N VAL A 603 14.95 -10.80 -4.47
CA VAL A 603 14.77 -9.59 -5.27
C VAL A 603 15.89 -9.51 -6.31
N LYS A 604 15.54 -9.43 -7.60
CA LYS A 604 16.47 -9.16 -8.70
C LYS A 604 16.69 -7.67 -8.90
N ARG A 605 15.61 -6.88 -8.81
CA ARG A 605 15.62 -5.42 -8.95
C ARG A 605 14.59 -4.82 -7.99
N LEU A 606 15.05 -3.98 -7.07
CA LEU A 606 14.18 -2.97 -6.46
C LEU A 606 14.15 -1.77 -7.40
N LEU A 607 12.99 -1.17 -7.58
CA LEU A 607 12.85 0.09 -8.27
C LEU A 607 13.44 1.25 -7.45
N PRO A 608 14.23 2.17 -8.05
CA PRO A 608 14.61 3.41 -7.36
C PRO A 608 13.39 4.32 -7.20
N ILE A 609 13.15 4.79 -5.97
CA ILE A 609 12.19 5.88 -5.74
C ILE A 609 12.70 7.20 -6.36
N PRO A 610 11.82 8.14 -6.73
CA PRO A 610 12.23 9.44 -7.24
C PRO A 610 13.14 10.20 -6.24
N PRO A 611 14.26 10.77 -6.69
CA PRO A 611 15.13 11.59 -5.84
C PRO A 611 14.42 12.89 -5.43
N ARG A 612 14.85 13.50 -4.31
CA ARG A 612 14.20 14.68 -3.71
C ARG A 612 14.07 15.85 -4.70
N GLU A 613 15.01 15.95 -5.64
CA GLU A 613 15.06 16.94 -6.71
C GLU A 613 13.94 16.75 -7.76
N GLU A 614 13.53 15.51 -8.04
CA GLU A 614 12.46 15.19 -9.01
C GLU A 614 11.05 15.30 -8.43
N LEU A 615 10.91 15.31 -7.09
CA LEU A 615 9.65 15.57 -6.41
C LEU A 615 9.21 17.05 -6.51
N GLU A 616 10.14 17.95 -6.83
CA GLU A 616 9.95 19.41 -6.98
C GLU A 616 9.32 20.11 -5.74
N GLY A 617 9.33 19.46 -4.58
CA GLY A 617 8.67 19.93 -3.36
C GLY A 617 8.26 18.76 -2.45
N TYR A 618 7.03 18.79 -1.96
CA TYR A 618 6.40 17.72 -1.18
C TYR A 618 5.22 17.13 -1.96
N ILE A 619 4.84 15.89 -1.65
CA ILE A 619 3.78 15.16 -2.34
C ILE A 619 2.54 14.99 -1.42
N PRO A 620 1.31 14.86 -1.97
CA PRO A 620 0.94 14.86 -3.39
C PRO A 620 1.14 16.21 -4.10
N SER A 621 1.31 16.19 -5.42
CA SER A 621 1.60 17.35 -6.28
C SER A 621 0.87 17.27 -7.64
N GLU A 622 1.23 18.11 -8.62
CA GLU A 622 0.71 17.98 -10.00
C GLU A 622 1.11 16.65 -10.65
N ARG A 623 2.29 16.12 -10.29
CA ARG A 623 2.89 14.90 -10.88
C ARG A 623 2.68 13.65 -10.02
N PHE A 624 2.59 13.79 -8.69
CA PHE A 624 2.51 12.66 -7.76
C PHE A 624 1.13 12.60 -7.07
N PRO A 625 0.31 11.56 -7.31
CA PRO A 625 -1.09 11.51 -6.86
C PRO A 625 -1.28 11.01 -5.41
N SER A 626 -0.21 10.67 -4.71
CA SER A 626 -0.23 10.21 -3.32
C SER A 626 0.84 10.95 -2.51
N ASP A 627 0.69 10.98 -1.18
CA ASP A 627 1.75 11.37 -0.24
C ASP A 627 2.76 10.24 0.02
N HIS A 628 2.45 9.03 -0.44
CA HIS A 628 3.36 7.89 -0.49
C HIS A 628 3.88 7.64 -1.92
N ILE A 629 5.03 7.00 -2.02
CA ILE A 629 5.68 6.57 -3.26
C ILE A 629 5.56 5.05 -3.38
N ALA A 630 5.23 4.57 -4.59
CA ALA A 630 5.17 3.15 -4.88
C ALA A 630 6.49 2.41 -4.59
N VAL A 631 6.41 1.26 -3.92
CA VAL A 631 7.53 0.33 -3.75
C VAL A 631 7.31 -0.83 -4.71
N ILE A 632 8.15 -0.94 -5.74
CA ILE A 632 8.05 -1.97 -6.78
C ILE A 632 9.29 -2.89 -6.70
N ALA A 633 9.06 -4.20 -6.67
CA ALA A 633 10.11 -5.21 -6.60
C ALA A 633 9.92 -6.31 -7.66
N GLU A 634 10.95 -6.52 -8.47
CA GLU A 634 11.07 -7.66 -9.37
C GLU A 634 11.67 -8.83 -8.59
N ILE A 635 10.87 -9.89 -8.44
CA ILE A 635 11.14 -11.05 -7.59
C ILE A 635 11.37 -12.27 -8.46
N SER A 636 12.48 -12.95 -8.23
CA SER A 636 12.78 -14.25 -8.82
C SER A 636 12.56 -15.39 -7.84
N TRP A 637 12.02 -16.49 -8.36
CA TRP A 637 11.99 -17.76 -7.67
C TRP A 637 13.38 -18.37 -7.55
N ARG A 638 13.67 -18.98 -6.41
CA ARG A 638 14.77 -19.95 -6.34
C ARG A 638 14.26 -21.31 -6.78
N SER A 639 14.93 -21.90 -7.77
CA SER A 639 14.87 -23.32 -8.05
C SER A 639 14.98 -24.08 -6.73
N GLN A 640 14.01 -24.95 -6.42
CA GLN A 640 14.11 -25.79 -5.23
C GLN A 640 15.40 -26.60 -5.33
N PRO A 641 16.25 -26.67 -4.29
CA PRO A 641 17.33 -27.64 -4.28
C PRO A 641 16.69 -29.02 -4.43
N GLU A 642 17.19 -29.83 -5.38
CA GLU A 642 16.77 -31.22 -5.48
C GLU A 642 16.96 -31.87 -4.11
N GLY A 643 15.87 -32.42 -3.56
CA GLY A 643 15.94 -33.15 -2.30
C GLY A 643 16.98 -34.27 -2.44
N PRO A 644 17.72 -34.62 -1.36
CA PRO A 644 18.73 -35.67 -1.46
C PRO A 644 18.09 -36.93 -2.06
N GLU A 645 18.64 -37.39 -3.19
CA GLU A 645 18.20 -38.59 -3.90
C GLU A 645 17.88 -39.68 -2.87
N PRO A 646 16.69 -40.31 -2.93
CA PRO A 646 16.26 -41.27 -1.91
C PRO A 646 17.27 -42.41 -1.88
N ALA A 647 18.10 -42.42 -0.83
CA ALA A 647 19.40 -43.09 -0.80
C ALA A 647 19.29 -44.51 -1.38
N GLY A 648 19.85 -44.67 -2.58
CA GLY A 648 19.48 -45.76 -3.48
C GLY A 648 19.52 -47.10 -2.77
N VAL A 649 18.37 -47.77 -2.68
CA VAL A 649 18.27 -49.11 -2.11
C VAL A 649 19.15 -50.00 -2.98
N ALA A 650 20.35 -50.31 -2.47
CA ALA A 650 21.32 -51.10 -3.20
C ALA A 650 20.70 -52.48 -3.47
N ASN A 651 20.48 -52.78 -4.75
CA ASN A 651 20.05 -54.10 -5.18
C ASN A 651 21.16 -55.10 -4.86
N HIS A 652 21.06 -55.72 -3.68
CA HIS A 652 21.87 -56.83 -3.25
C HIS A 652 21.42 -58.08 -4.04
N ASP A 653 21.80 -58.15 -5.32
CA ASP A 653 21.89 -59.40 -6.10
C ASP A 653 22.55 -59.14 -7.47
N ASP A 654 23.87 -58.88 -7.47
CA ASP A 654 24.70 -59.13 -8.66
C ASP A 654 26.18 -59.42 -8.28
N LEU A 655 26.42 -60.44 -7.44
CA LEU A 655 27.79 -60.94 -7.21
C LEU A 655 27.86 -62.34 -6.54
N GLN A 656 27.41 -63.40 -7.22
CA GLN A 656 28.03 -64.74 -7.06
C GLN A 656 27.68 -65.74 -8.18
N THR A 657 28.65 -66.05 -9.03
CA THR A 657 28.61 -67.25 -9.89
C THR A 657 30.03 -67.79 -10.12
N SER A 658 30.57 -68.49 -9.12
CA SER A 658 31.57 -69.55 -9.35
C SER A 658 31.79 -70.38 -8.08
N GLN A 659 31.90 -71.71 -8.23
CA GLN A 659 32.31 -72.71 -7.22
C GLN A 659 31.30 -72.95 -6.07
N ALA A 660 31.02 -74.19 -5.63
CA ALA A 660 31.30 -75.50 -6.22
C ALA A 660 30.33 -76.59 -5.68
N MET A 661 30.36 -77.76 -6.30
CA MET A 661 29.61 -78.99 -6.01
C MET A 661 29.50 -79.38 -4.52
N ALA A 662 28.32 -79.83 -4.06
CA ALA A 662 28.06 -81.24 -3.68
C ALA A 662 26.64 -81.50 -3.09
N ALA A 663 26.22 -82.77 -3.11
CA ALA A 663 25.18 -83.43 -2.31
C ALA A 663 23.67 -83.04 -2.48
N GLU A 664 22.93 -83.98 -3.09
CA GLU A 664 21.71 -84.67 -2.59
C GLU A 664 20.90 -84.00 -1.45
N GLY A 665 19.56 -83.91 -1.47
CA GLY A 665 18.56 -84.87 -1.98
C GLY A 665 17.10 -84.34 -1.87
N PRO A 666 16.05 -85.21 -2.03
CA PRO A 666 14.92 -84.84 -2.91
C PRO A 666 13.51 -84.72 -2.26
N SER A 667 12.48 -84.67 -3.12
CA SER A 667 11.01 -84.59 -2.89
C SER A 667 10.50 -83.15 -2.64
N SER A 668 9.31 -82.67 -3.04
CA SER A 668 8.08 -83.11 -3.76
C SER A 668 7.04 -81.98 -3.49
N LEU A 669 5.97 -81.67 -4.22
CA LEU A 669 5.24 -82.28 -5.36
C LEU A 669 4.35 -81.19 -6.04
N ASP A 670 3.63 -81.58 -7.09
CA ASP A 670 2.37 -81.01 -7.64
C ASP A 670 2.30 -79.65 -8.40
N HIS A 671 2.04 -79.80 -9.71
CA HIS A 671 1.26 -78.95 -10.63
C HIS A 671 -0.27 -79.06 -10.37
N PRO A 672 -1.22 -78.53 -11.19
CA PRO A 672 -1.19 -77.59 -12.34
C PRO A 672 -2.07 -76.32 -12.03
N SER A 673 -2.66 -75.49 -12.91
CA SER A 673 -3.06 -75.60 -14.34
C SER A 673 -3.53 -74.26 -14.99
N SER A 674 -3.16 -74.05 -16.27
CA SER A 674 -3.96 -73.41 -17.37
C SER A 674 -4.43 -71.93 -17.22
N LEU A 675 -4.74 -71.12 -18.25
CA LEU A 675 -5.01 -71.22 -19.71
C LEU A 675 -4.26 -70.04 -20.41
N THR A 676 -3.55 -70.14 -21.55
CA THR A 676 -4.00 -70.17 -22.98
C THR A 676 -5.04 -69.09 -23.38
N ALA A 677 -4.89 -68.29 -24.45
CA ALA A 677 -3.84 -68.16 -25.48
C ALA A 677 -3.97 -66.83 -26.30
N SER A 678 -2.97 -66.54 -27.16
CA SER A 678 -2.96 -65.85 -28.50
C SER A 678 -3.98 -64.73 -28.86
N VAL A 679 -3.72 -63.75 -29.75
CA VAL A 679 -3.11 -63.85 -31.10
C VAL A 679 -2.38 -62.56 -31.56
N ASP A 680 -1.25 -62.81 -32.24
CA ASP A 680 -0.51 -62.09 -33.31
C ASP A 680 -1.23 -61.05 -34.23
N ALA A 681 -0.56 -60.23 -35.07
CA ALA A 681 0.83 -59.73 -35.13
C ALA A 681 1.02 -58.70 -36.28
N SER A 682 2.16 -57.98 -36.28
CA SER A 682 2.86 -57.39 -37.46
C SER A 682 2.19 -56.20 -38.22
N THR A 683 2.86 -55.38 -39.06
CA THR A 683 4.17 -55.52 -39.74
C THR A 683 4.89 -54.17 -40.02
N GLU A 684 6.20 -54.12 -39.72
CA GLU A 684 7.34 -53.46 -40.43
C GLU A 684 7.37 -52.00 -40.97
N GLN A 685 8.60 -51.62 -41.39
CA GLN A 685 9.12 -50.30 -41.74
C GLN A 685 9.38 -50.15 -43.26
N ALA A 686 9.52 -48.92 -43.75
CA ALA A 686 10.30 -48.59 -44.96
C ALA A 686 10.77 -47.11 -44.95
N ALA A 687 11.79 -46.76 -45.75
CA ALA A 687 12.40 -45.42 -45.78
C ALA A 687 12.86 -44.98 -47.19
N SER A 688 13.34 -43.72 -47.32
CA SER A 688 13.84 -43.01 -48.52
C SER A 688 12.78 -42.49 -49.54
N GLY A 689 13.01 -41.41 -50.32
CA GLY A 689 14.05 -40.37 -50.21
C GLY A 689 14.25 -39.41 -51.42
N SER A 690 14.64 -38.16 -51.12
CA SER A 690 15.42 -37.19 -51.95
C SER A 690 14.77 -36.20 -52.98
N LYS A 691 15.30 -34.94 -52.96
CA LYS A 691 15.34 -33.87 -54.02
C LYS A 691 14.03 -33.17 -54.44
N SER A 692 13.96 -31.91 -54.96
CA SER A 692 14.75 -30.63 -54.91
C SER A 692 13.96 -29.54 -55.74
N MET A 693 14.28 -28.25 -56.00
CA MET A 693 15.41 -27.31 -55.77
C MET A 693 14.99 -25.82 -56.02
N ARG A 694 15.59 -24.82 -55.32
CA ARG A 694 15.64 -23.35 -55.65
C ARG A 694 14.31 -22.53 -55.63
N SER A 695 14.28 -21.20 -55.50
CA SER A 695 15.28 -20.12 -55.76
C SER A 695 15.21 -18.92 -54.76
N GLU A 696 16.12 -17.94 -54.90
CA GLU A 696 16.33 -16.73 -54.05
C GLU A 696 16.45 -15.47 -54.98
N PRO A 697 16.38 -14.21 -54.49
CA PRO A 697 17.64 -13.48 -54.21
C PRO A 697 17.65 -12.35 -53.13
N SER A 698 18.72 -12.33 -52.32
CA SER A 698 19.62 -11.22 -51.94
C SER A 698 19.15 -9.76 -51.76
N ALA A 699 19.46 -9.18 -50.56
CA ALA A 699 20.29 -7.96 -50.31
C ALA A 699 19.81 -7.15 -49.07
N GLY A 700 20.66 -6.60 -48.19
CA GLY A 700 22.11 -6.74 -48.00
C GLY A 700 22.70 -5.65 -47.06
N ALA A 701 23.67 -5.97 -46.20
CA ALA A 701 24.42 -5.02 -45.35
C ALA A 701 25.80 -5.58 -44.92
N GLN A 702 26.77 -4.72 -44.63
CA GLN A 702 28.15 -5.09 -44.23
C GLN A 702 28.54 -4.50 -42.85
N PRO A 703 29.33 -5.23 -42.03
CA PRO A 703 29.94 -4.72 -40.79
C PRO A 703 31.47 -4.47 -40.93
N LEU A 704 32.04 -3.72 -39.97
CA LEU A 704 33.46 -3.69 -39.45
C LEU A 704 33.83 -2.25 -38.98
N PRO A 705 34.87 -2.05 -38.15
CA PRO A 705 35.63 -2.99 -37.31
C PRO A 705 35.70 -2.58 -35.81
N GLN A 706 36.27 -3.46 -34.96
CA GLN A 706 36.72 -3.12 -33.61
C GLN A 706 38.24 -2.89 -33.57
N GLN A 707 38.72 -2.06 -32.64
CA GLN A 707 40.13 -1.91 -32.23
C GLN A 707 40.15 -1.80 -30.69
N SER A 708 40.66 -2.77 -29.93
CA SER A 708 42.04 -3.26 -29.75
C SER A 708 42.88 -2.39 -28.79
N LEU A 709 43.01 -2.85 -27.54
CA LEU A 709 44.04 -2.41 -26.58
C LEU A 709 45.25 -3.38 -26.64
N PRO A 710 46.49 -2.91 -26.43
CA PRO A 710 47.69 -3.74 -26.48
C PRO A 710 48.01 -4.41 -25.13
N ALA A 711 48.74 -5.53 -25.17
CA ALA A 711 49.31 -6.20 -23.99
C ALA A 711 50.74 -6.70 -24.27
N ASN A 712 51.64 -6.54 -23.28
CA ASN A 712 53.00 -7.11 -23.14
C ASN A 712 53.76 -6.27 -22.08
N CYS A 713 54.64 -6.78 -21.20
CA CYS A 713 54.99 -8.15 -20.79
C CYS A 713 54.78 -8.22 -19.23
N ALA A 714 55.26 -9.16 -18.41
CA ALA A 714 56.15 -10.31 -18.56
C ALA A 714 55.79 -11.41 -17.53
N ALA A 715 56.74 -12.31 -17.21
CA ALA A 715 56.61 -13.32 -16.17
C ALA A 715 57.71 -13.19 -15.10
N ASP A 716 57.44 -13.64 -13.88
CA ASP A 716 58.43 -14.38 -13.08
C ASP A 716 57.70 -15.44 -12.20
N ASP A 717 58.46 -16.35 -11.62
CA ASP A 717 58.01 -17.68 -11.16
C ASP A 717 58.23 -17.91 -9.64
N ARG A 718 57.48 -18.87 -9.07
CA ARG A 718 57.61 -19.47 -7.71
C ARG A 718 57.35 -18.56 -6.49
N HIS A 719 56.33 -18.93 -5.70
CA HIS A 719 56.57 -19.86 -4.59
C HIS A 719 55.27 -20.45 -3.99
N ARG A 720 55.32 -21.72 -3.59
CA ARG A 720 54.32 -22.35 -2.71
C ARG A 720 54.49 -21.87 -1.27
N GLN A 721 53.39 -21.69 -0.55
CA GLN A 721 53.13 -22.40 0.72
C GLN A 721 51.68 -22.21 1.21
N GLU A 722 51.03 -23.32 1.60
CA GLU A 722 49.93 -23.30 2.57
C GLU A 722 50.51 -23.09 3.98
N PRO A 723 49.67 -22.82 5.01
CA PRO A 723 49.46 -23.94 5.93
C PRO A 723 48.07 -24.06 6.59
N ALA A 724 47.70 -25.33 6.82
CA ALA A 724 47.08 -25.87 8.04
C ALA A 724 45.75 -25.30 8.57
N GLN A 725 44.71 -26.13 8.49
CA GLN A 725 43.74 -26.31 9.58
C GLN A 725 44.46 -26.79 10.85
N LEU A 726 44.00 -26.43 12.06
CA LEU A 726 44.14 -27.27 13.28
C LEU A 726 43.29 -26.77 14.47
N GLN A 727 42.39 -27.65 14.92
CA GLN A 727 41.89 -27.89 16.31
C GLN A 727 41.39 -26.75 17.23
N GLN A 728 40.16 -26.95 17.71
CA GLN A 728 39.69 -26.48 19.02
C GLN A 728 40.35 -27.28 20.17
N PRO A 729 40.50 -26.70 21.37
CA PRO A 729 40.66 -27.44 22.62
C PRO A 729 39.43 -27.31 23.54
N SER A 730 38.97 -28.44 24.08
CA SER A 730 37.96 -28.50 25.16
C SER A 730 38.62 -28.81 26.49
N ALA A 731 38.24 -28.12 27.58
CA ALA A 731 38.51 -28.53 28.95
C ALA A 731 37.49 -27.90 29.92
N GLU A 732 37.03 -28.68 30.90
CA GLU A 732 36.10 -28.23 31.95
C GLU A 732 36.86 -27.82 33.23
N GLY A 733 36.23 -26.99 34.07
CA GLY A 733 36.78 -26.63 35.38
C GLY A 733 35.77 -25.83 36.22
N GLN A 734 35.22 -26.45 37.25
CA GLN A 734 34.26 -25.82 38.17
C GLN A 734 34.96 -24.99 39.26
N ALA A 735 34.40 -23.83 39.59
CA ALA A 735 34.61 -23.16 40.88
C ALA A 735 33.38 -22.29 41.21
N GLU A 736 32.73 -22.55 42.34
CA GLU A 736 31.70 -21.66 42.89
C GLU A 736 32.36 -20.45 43.57
N GLY A 737 31.78 -19.26 43.39
CA GLY A 737 32.31 -18.02 43.99
C GLY A 737 31.26 -16.91 44.00
N ALA A 738 30.49 -16.81 45.08
CA ALA A 738 29.47 -15.78 45.23
C ALA A 738 30.11 -14.40 45.44
N VAL A 739 29.93 -13.49 44.47
CA VAL A 739 30.23 -12.06 44.61
C VAL A 739 28.92 -11.31 44.75
N GLN A 740 28.82 -10.48 45.79
CA GLN A 740 27.60 -9.73 46.11
C GLN A 740 27.43 -8.53 45.15
N SER A 741 26.21 -8.29 44.69
CA SER A 741 25.89 -7.16 43.81
C SER A 741 25.66 -5.88 44.63
N GLU A 742 26.69 -5.04 44.73
CA GLU A 742 26.52 -3.67 45.23
C GLU A 742 25.65 -2.84 44.26
N HIS A 743 24.86 -1.91 44.82
CA HIS A 743 23.95 -1.08 44.03
C HIS A 743 24.68 0.01 43.25
N MET A 744 24.38 0.09 41.95
CA MET A 744 24.61 1.26 41.10
C MET A 744 23.26 1.78 40.59
N GLY A 745 23.14 3.11 40.45
CA GLY A 745 21.87 3.80 40.20
C GLY A 745 21.27 3.59 38.79
N PRO A 746 20.01 4.04 38.59
CA PRO A 746 19.30 3.91 37.32
C PRO A 746 19.87 4.85 36.24
N GLY A 747 19.69 4.48 34.96
CA GLY A 747 19.90 5.39 33.82
C GLY A 747 21.21 5.20 33.04
N ARG A 748 21.58 3.97 32.68
CA ARG A 748 22.52 3.70 31.58
C ARG A 748 22.03 2.53 30.74
N GLY A 749 22.04 2.70 29.41
CA GLY A 749 21.75 1.60 28.49
C GLY A 749 22.83 0.53 28.58
N ARG A 750 22.46 -0.73 28.30
CA ARG A 750 23.46 -1.74 27.93
C ARG A 750 23.56 -1.75 26.41
N LEU A 751 24.77 -1.56 25.90
CA LEU A 751 25.10 -1.90 24.51
C LEU A 751 24.71 -3.35 24.23
N LEU A 752 24.11 -3.61 23.08
CA LEU A 752 23.81 -4.97 22.66
C LEU A 752 25.11 -5.72 22.40
N GLU A 753 25.09 -7.05 22.47
CA GLU A 753 26.29 -7.85 22.23
C GLU A 753 26.87 -7.62 20.82
N ALA A 754 26.01 -7.34 19.83
CA ALA A 754 26.40 -6.92 18.49
C ALA A 754 27.17 -5.58 18.49
N ASP A 755 26.76 -4.59 19.29
CA ASP A 755 27.44 -3.30 19.40
C ASP A 755 28.79 -3.43 20.12
N LEU A 756 28.85 -4.29 21.14
CA LEU A 756 30.10 -4.64 21.83
C LEU A 756 31.09 -5.33 20.87
N GLN A 757 30.61 -6.26 20.04
CA GLN A 757 31.44 -6.87 18.98
C GLN A 757 31.87 -5.85 17.92
N LEU A 758 30.97 -4.96 17.50
CA LEU A 758 31.24 -3.93 16.49
C LEU A 758 32.21 -2.85 16.98
N ALA A 759 32.13 -2.45 18.25
CA ALA A 759 33.09 -1.58 18.91
C ALA A 759 34.46 -2.27 19.07
N GLY A 760 34.47 -3.59 19.29
CA GLY A 760 35.70 -4.40 19.26
C GLY A 760 36.36 -4.41 17.88
N ALA A 761 35.58 -4.60 16.80
CA ALA A 761 36.05 -4.53 15.43
C ALA A 761 36.57 -3.12 15.07
N ALA A 762 35.83 -2.07 15.44
CA ALA A 762 36.23 -0.68 15.25
C ALA A 762 37.57 -0.38 15.96
N ALA A 763 37.69 -0.74 17.24
CA ALA A 763 38.93 -0.57 18.01
C ALA A 763 40.13 -1.31 17.41
N SER A 764 39.90 -2.41 16.67
CA SER A 764 40.96 -3.11 15.93
C SER A 764 41.32 -2.41 14.63
N MET A 765 40.35 -1.99 13.83
CA MET A 765 40.61 -1.21 12.61
C MET A 765 41.34 0.11 12.92
N LEU A 766 41.08 0.71 14.08
CA LEU A 766 41.79 1.88 14.59
C LEU A 766 43.24 1.58 15.04
N ARG A 767 43.54 0.34 15.46
CA ARG A 767 44.93 -0.12 15.70
C ARG A 767 45.67 -0.37 14.37
N ASP A 768 44.97 -0.86 13.35
CA ASP A 768 45.47 -1.02 11.97
C ASP A 768 45.66 0.33 11.21
N GLU A 769 45.73 1.44 11.94
CA GLU A 769 45.85 2.82 11.44
C GLU A 769 44.75 3.28 10.45
N ARG A 770 43.61 2.59 10.40
CA ARG A 770 42.53 2.88 9.44
C ARG A 770 41.64 4.03 9.93
N VAL A 771 40.97 4.68 8.97
CA VAL A 771 39.92 5.68 9.24
C VAL A 771 38.55 5.01 9.17
N LEU A 772 37.69 5.34 10.13
CA LEU A 772 36.29 4.89 10.22
C LEU A 772 35.36 6.10 10.16
N ALA A 773 34.14 5.92 9.65
CA ALA A 773 33.04 6.84 9.93
C ALA A 773 32.21 6.26 11.08
N VAL A 774 32.10 7.01 12.18
CA VAL A 774 31.41 6.60 13.41
C VAL A 774 30.24 7.56 13.72
N PRO A 775 29.14 7.07 14.31
CA PRO A 775 28.03 7.91 14.71
C PRO A 775 28.38 8.57 16.05
N THR A 776 28.23 9.89 16.13
CA THR A 776 28.40 10.63 17.38
C THR A 776 27.08 11.23 17.84
N ASP A 777 27.07 11.70 19.09
CA ASP A 777 26.05 12.51 19.76
C ASP A 777 25.76 13.87 19.09
N THR A 778 26.17 14.07 17.83
CA THR A 778 25.90 15.30 17.04
C THR A 778 25.81 15.04 15.53
N LEU A 779 26.75 14.27 14.96
CA LEU A 779 26.88 14.02 13.52
C LEU A 779 27.59 12.68 13.27
N TYR A 780 27.70 12.23 12.03
CA TYR A 780 28.75 11.27 11.69
C TYR A 780 30.12 11.96 11.72
N GLY A 781 31.12 11.30 12.32
CA GLY A 781 32.50 11.77 12.39
C GLY A 781 33.49 10.78 11.77
N LEU A 782 34.49 11.30 11.06
CA LEU A 782 35.66 10.53 10.68
C LEU A 782 36.58 10.40 11.90
N ALA A 783 36.89 9.16 12.28
CA ALA A 783 37.69 8.79 13.44
C ALA A 783 38.94 7.99 13.03
N ALA A 784 40.07 8.32 13.64
CA ALA A 784 41.33 7.58 13.57
C ALA A 784 42.03 7.56 14.94
N CYS A 785 43.01 6.67 15.14
CA CYS A 785 43.84 6.71 16.35
C CYS A 785 44.58 8.04 16.46
N ALA A 786 44.39 8.78 17.57
CA ALA A 786 45.08 10.06 17.80
C ALA A 786 46.61 9.93 17.96
N GLY A 787 47.10 8.71 18.22
CA GLY A 787 48.54 8.37 18.25
C GLY A 787 49.15 8.08 16.87
N SER A 788 48.34 7.70 15.88
CA SER A 788 48.83 7.27 14.56
C SER A 788 49.12 8.45 13.64
N ALA A 789 50.37 8.56 13.18
CA ALA A 789 50.75 9.52 12.15
C ALA A 789 50.03 9.24 10.82
N LEU A 790 49.90 7.97 10.42
CA LEU A 790 49.28 7.57 9.15
C LEU A 790 47.75 7.75 9.17
N GLY A 791 47.09 7.40 10.28
CA GLY A 791 45.65 7.60 10.46
C GLY A 791 45.24 9.08 10.45
N LEU A 792 46.07 9.95 11.03
CA LEU A 792 45.87 11.41 10.97
C LEU A 792 46.07 11.95 9.55
N GLN A 793 47.15 11.55 8.86
CA GLN A 793 47.38 11.96 7.47
C GLN A 793 46.19 11.57 6.58
N ARG A 794 45.69 10.33 6.71
CA ARG A 794 44.49 9.85 6.02
C ARG A 794 43.25 10.74 6.26
N ILE A 795 43.02 11.23 7.49
CA ILE A 795 41.92 12.18 7.77
C ILE A 795 42.12 13.53 7.06
N TYR A 796 43.34 14.09 7.04
CA TYR A 796 43.61 15.33 6.32
C TYR A 796 43.43 15.19 4.81
N ASP A 797 43.95 14.10 4.23
CA ASP A 797 43.83 13.76 2.81
C ASP A 797 42.36 13.58 2.39
N MET A 798 41.62 12.74 3.11
CA MET A 798 40.19 12.46 2.86
C MET A 798 39.33 13.72 2.87
N LYS A 799 39.56 14.63 3.82
CA LYS A 799 38.80 15.89 3.92
C LYS A 799 39.29 17.01 2.99
N LYS A 800 40.37 16.78 2.21
CA LYS A 800 41.11 17.81 1.44
C LYS A 800 41.44 19.04 2.32
N ARG A 801 41.77 18.79 3.58
CA ARG A 801 41.79 19.80 4.65
C ARG A 801 43.14 20.52 4.71
N PRO A 802 43.18 21.87 4.71
CA PRO A 802 44.42 22.61 4.95
C PRO A 802 45.10 22.17 6.25
N SER A 803 46.41 21.89 6.18
CA SER A 803 47.20 21.24 7.23
C SER A 803 47.38 22.04 8.53
N GLY A 804 46.78 23.23 8.63
CA GLY A 804 46.76 24.07 9.84
C GLY A 804 45.43 24.07 10.61
N LEU A 805 44.36 23.43 10.13
CA LEU A 805 43.05 23.46 10.79
C LEU A 805 42.92 22.35 11.86
N PRO A 806 42.79 22.66 13.17
CA PRO A 806 42.91 21.68 14.26
C PRO A 806 41.79 20.64 14.32
N LEU A 807 42.16 19.40 14.67
CA LEU A 807 41.25 18.29 14.98
C LEU A 807 41.01 18.22 16.51
N GLY A 808 39.84 17.74 16.90
CA GLY A 808 39.55 17.37 18.30
C GLY A 808 39.89 15.91 18.57
N ILE A 809 39.88 15.51 19.84
CA ILE A 809 39.88 14.10 20.25
C ILE A 809 38.64 13.74 21.06
N CYS A 810 38.21 12.50 20.93
CA CYS A 810 37.28 11.85 21.84
C CYS A 810 38.00 10.84 22.73
N VAL A 811 37.55 10.74 23.99
CA VAL A 811 38.01 9.78 25.00
C VAL A 811 36.82 9.08 25.65
N ALA A 812 37.05 8.00 26.41
CA ALA A 812 35.97 7.14 26.91
C ALA A 812 35.23 7.73 28.12
N GLU A 813 35.98 8.19 29.12
CA GLU A 813 35.43 8.65 30.40
C GLU A 813 36.01 10.02 30.79
N VAL A 814 35.34 10.72 31.70
CA VAL A 814 35.76 12.06 32.17
C VAL A 814 37.17 12.03 32.79
N SER A 815 37.53 10.93 33.45
CA SER A 815 38.87 10.68 34.00
C SER A 815 39.97 10.52 32.95
N ASP A 816 39.66 10.29 31.67
CA ASP A 816 40.68 10.26 30.62
C ASP A 816 41.11 11.67 30.19
N VAL A 817 40.32 12.72 30.48
CA VAL A 817 40.58 14.09 29.99
C VAL A 817 41.92 14.63 30.49
N GLU A 818 42.26 14.38 31.77
CA GLU A 818 43.51 14.87 32.38
C GLU A 818 44.78 14.27 31.77
N ARG A 819 44.66 13.13 31.08
CA ARG A 819 45.77 12.43 30.39
C ARG A 819 46.21 13.16 29.11
N TYR A 820 45.35 14.02 28.55
CA TYR A 820 45.59 14.74 27.29
C TYR A 820 45.56 16.26 27.46
N GLY A 821 44.77 16.79 28.39
CA GLY A 821 44.64 18.21 28.70
C GLY A 821 44.97 18.54 30.17
N ALA A 822 45.59 19.69 30.41
CA ALA A 822 45.96 20.14 31.75
C ALA A 822 44.75 20.72 32.51
N VAL A 823 44.10 19.90 33.36
CA VAL A 823 42.86 20.25 34.09
C VAL A 823 43.09 20.97 35.43
N SER A 824 44.34 21.09 35.91
CA SER A 824 44.68 21.59 37.26
C SER A 824 44.33 23.05 37.55
N HIS A 825 43.77 23.78 36.58
CA HIS A 825 43.29 25.15 36.69
C HIS A 825 41.76 25.24 36.77
N LEU A 826 41.05 24.11 36.68
CA LEU A 826 39.59 24.02 36.70
C LEU A 826 39.07 23.78 38.13
N PRO A 827 37.88 24.31 38.49
CA PRO A 827 37.17 23.93 39.70
C PRO A 827 36.85 22.42 39.74
N ALA A 828 36.95 21.81 40.92
CA ALA A 828 36.53 20.43 41.13
C ALA A 828 35.03 20.25 40.85
N GLY A 829 34.65 19.15 40.18
CA GLY A 829 33.27 18.89 39.76
C GLY A 829 32.85 19.55 38.45
N LEU A 830 33.66 20.44 37.86
CA LEU A 830 33.29 21.13 36.60
C LEU A 830 33.31 20.20 35.39
N LEU A 831 34.20 19.19 35.37
CA LEU A 831 34.29 18.25 34.25
C LEU A 831 33.10 17.30 34.26
N GLU A 832 32.75 16.80 35.45
CA GLU A 832 31.63 15.91 35.73
C GLU A 832 30.26 16.58 35.55
N ALA A 833 30.21 17.92 35.60
CA ALA A 833 29.02 18.71 35.30
C ALA A 833 28.85 19.08 33.81
N LEU A 834 29.88 18.87 32.97
CA LEU A 834 29.90 19.21 31.55
C LEU A 834 30.04 18.01 30.60
N LEU A 835 30.42 16.84 31.13
CA LEU A 835 30.72 15.63 30.39
C LEU A 835 30.18 14.37 31.10
N PRO A 836 29.68 13.35 30.39
CA PRO A 836 29.62 13.23 28.93
C PRO A 836 28.61 14.19 28.28
N GLY A 837 28.76 14.47 26.98
CA GLY A 837 27.81 15.30 26.24
C GLY A 837 28.40 16.08 25.05
N PRO A 838 27.65 17.09 24.54
CA PRO A 838 28.03 17.83 23.34
C PRO A 838 29.20 18.80 23.51
N VAL A 839 29.67 19.03 24.75
CA VAL A 839 30.72 19.99 25.07
C VAL A 839 32.09 19.50 24.62
N THR A 840 32.84 20.35 23.91
CA THR A 840 34.26 20.12 23.61
C THR A 840 35.12 21.09 24.41
N LEU A 841 35.93 20.56 25.34
CA LEU A 841 36.82 21.33 26.19
C LEU A 841 38.11 21.67 25.45
N ILE A 842 38.46 22.96 25.35
CA ILE A 842 39.74 23.39 24.79
C ILE A 842 40.73 23.58 25.94
N LEU A 843 41.65 22.64 26.11
CA LEU A 843 42.60 22.62 27.24
C LEU A 843 44.06 22.73 26.76
N PRO A 844 44.99 23.27 27.58
CA PRO A 844 46.42 23.20 27.30
C PRO A 844 46.88 21.74 27.22
N ARG A 845 47.71 21.40 26.24
CA ARG A 845 48.16 20.01 26.01
C ARG A 845 49.08 19.52 27.11
N GLN A 846 48.84 18.29 27.59
CA GLN A 846 49.82 17.59 28.43
C GLN A 846 51.06 17.25 27.60
N ALA A 847 52.25 17.56 28.13
CA ALA A 847 53.52 17.31 27.44
C ALA A 847 53.78 15.82 27.17
N ASN A 848 53.21 14.93 28.00
CA ASN A 848 53.35 13.47 27.91
C ASN A 848 52.07 12.79 27.37
N ALA A 849 51.18 13.52 26.69
CA ALA A 849 49.97 12.96 26.10
C ALA A 849 50.31 11.88 25.05
N PRO A 850 49.66 10.68 25.06
CA PRO A 850 49.95 9.60 24.11
C PRO A 850 49.24 9.84 22.75
N ILE A 851 49.59 10.94 22.10
CA ILE A 851 49.06 11.43 20.82
C ILE A 851 50.21 11.78 19.86
N SER A 852 49.95 11.73 18.56
CA SER A 852 50.96 12.02 17.54
C SER A 852 51.40 13.50 17.58
N PRO A 853 52.69 13.81 17.37
CA PRO A 853 53.14 15.18 17.10
C PRO A 853 52.49 15.82 15.87
N LEU A 854 51.95 15.02 14.94
CA LEU A 854 51.19 15.50 13.77
C LEU A 854 49.74 15.86 14.09
N LEU A 855 49.24 15.55 15.29
CA LEU A 855 47.96 16.08 15.76
C LEU A 855 48.18 17.55 16.17
N ASN A 856 47.59 18.48 15.42
CA ASN A 856 47.60 19.92 15.68
C ASN A 856 49.04 20.46 15.87
N PRO A 857 49.93 20.36 14.86
CA PRO A 857 51.34 20.74 15.02
C PRO A 857 51.48 22.23 15.37
N GLY A 858 52.32 22.53 16.36
CA GLY A 858 52.56 23.90 16.83
C GLY A 858 51.45 24.53 17.70
N LEU A 859 50.29 23.89 17.85
CA LEU A 859 49.20 24.41 18.69
C LEU A 859 49.35 23.93 20.15
N PRO A 860 49.37 24.85 21.14
CA PRO A 860 49.57 24.52 22.56
C PRO A 860 48.30 23.97 23.23
N SER A 861 47.14 24.06 22.57
CA SER A 861 45.84 23.60 23.06
C SER A 861 45.27 22.45 22.22
N LEU A 862 44.36 21.69 22.82
CA LEU A 862 43.67 20.56 22.21
C LEU A 862 42.19 20.57 22.61
N GLY A 863 41.30 20.33 21.65
CA GLY A 863 39.89 20.08 21.91
C GLY A 863 39.66 18.62 22.34
N ILE A 864 39.03 18.40 23.49
CA ILE A 864 38.78 17.09 24.09
C ILE A 864 37.28 16.98 24.41
N ARG A 865 36.64 15.89 23.99
CA ARG A 865 35.22 15.60 24.22
C ARG A 865 35.05 14.19 24.80
N VAL A 866 34.11 14.03 25.72
CA VAL A 866 33.56 12.72 26.08
C VAL A 866 32.16 12.67 25.48
N PRO A 867 31.98 12.12 24.27
CA PRO A 867 30.70 12.16 23.58
C PRO A 867 29.71 11.26 24.31
N ASP A 868 28.43 11.66 24.42
CA ASP A 868 27.41 10.78 25.03
C ASP A 868 26.87 9.77 24.02
N SER A 869 27.79 8.90 23.58
CA SER A 869 27.55 7.78 22.67
C SER A 869 28.25 6.56 23.25
N ASP A 870 27.47 5.62 23.78
CA ASP A 870 28.02 4.39 24.38
C ASP A 870 28.89 3.62 23.38
N PHE A 871 28.54 3.61 22.09
CA PHE A 871 29.36 2.99 21.03
C PHE A 871 30.74 3.64 20.92
N VAL A 872 30.83 4.98 20.86
CA VAL A 872 32.12 5.68 20.73
C VAL A 872 32.94 5.52 22.01
N ARG A 873 32.30 5.56 23.19
CA ARG A 873 32.96 5.34 24.49
C ARG A 873 33.49 3.91 24.62
N GLU A 874 32.72 2.90 24.23
CA GLU A 874 33.16 1.50 24.18
C GLU A 874 34.31 1.29 23.19
N ALA A 875 34.24 1.90 22.01
CA ALA A 875 35.33 1.86 21.03
C ALA A 875 36.61 2.51 21.59
N CYS A 876 36.50 3.64 22.30
CA CYS A 876 37.61 4.24 23.03
C CYS A 876 38.15 3.29 24.12
N ARG A 877 37.30 2.69 24.98
CA ARG A 877 37.74 1.74 26.03
C ARG A 877 38.45 0.51 25.44
N ARG A 878 37.95 -0.06 24.33
CA ARG A 878 38.57 -1.20 23.64
C ARG A 878 39.82 -0.85 22.83
N HIS A 879 39.99 0.41 22.44
CA HIS A 879 41.22 0.91 21.83
C HIS A 879 42.28 1.16 22.94
N GLN A 880 41.87 1.74 24.07
CA GLN A 880 42.70 2.04 25.25
C GLN A 880 43.38 0.80 25.83
N ALA A 881 42.67 -0.33 25.89
CA ALA A 881 43.22 -1.64 26.27
C ALA A 881 44.38 -2.12 25.36
N GLY A 882 44.49 -1.57 24.14
CA GLY A 882 45.56 -1.83 23.18
C GLY A 882 46.67 -0.76 23.15
N GLY A 883 46.73 0.15 24.13
CA GLY A 883 47.83 1.11 24.32
C GLY A 883 47.51 2.58 23.98
N HIS A 884 46.49 2.85 23.16
CA HIS A 884 46.10 4.20 22.75
C HIS A 884 44.61 4.45 23.05
N GLY A 885 44.27 5.50 23.79
CA GLY A 885 42.90 5.72 24.29
C GLY A 885 42.07 6.79 23.58
N ALA A 886 42.72 7.70 22.84
CA ALA A 886 42.06 8.83 22.20
C ALA A 886 41.84 8.59 20.70
N LEU A 887 40.65 8.96 20.22
CA LEU A 887 40.31 8.96 18.79
C LEU A 887 40.32 10.40 18.28
N ALA A 888 41.14 10.70 17.28
CA ALA A 888 41.08 11.98 16.58
C ALA A 888 39.81 12.02 15.74
N LEU A 889 38.96 13.01 15.97
CA LEU A 889 37.60 13.10 15.43
C LEU A 889 37.36 14.45 14.75
N THR A 890 36.65 14.41 13.63
CA THR A 890 36.06 15.57 12.96
C THR A 890 34.79 15.14 12.24
N SER A 891 33.80 16.04 12.09
CA SER A 891 32.61 15.82 11.25
C SER A 891 32.97 15.20 9.89
N ALA A 892 32.15 14.27 9.40
CA ALA A 892 32.47 13.46 8.23
C ALA A 892 32.18 14.14 6.86
N ASN A 893 32.32 15.47 6.80
CA ASN A 893 32.15 16.31 5.61
C ASN A 893 33.48 16.72 4.97
N LEU A 894 33.47 17.15 3.70
CA LEU A 894 34.60 17.88 3.10
C LEU A 894 34.86 19.19 3.86
N SER A 895 36.12 19.67 3.86
CA SER A 895 36.50 20.88 4.61
C SER A 895 35.78 22.13 4.08
N GLY A 896 34.77 22.61 4.80
CA GLY A 896 33.93 23.76 4.42
C GLY A 896 32.61 23.40 3.71
N GLY A 897 32.31 22.11 3.52
CA GLY A 897 31.02 21.64 3.01
C GLY A 897 29.96 21.45 4.11
N GLN A 898 28.72 21.18 3.72
CA GLN A 898 27.62 20.89 4.66
C GLN A 898 27.89 19.65 5.52
N SER A 899 27.29 19.59 6.70
CA SER A 899 27.49 18.51 7.69
C SER A 899 26.85 17.19 7.28
N SER A 900 27.60 16.09 7.40
CA SER A 900 27.12 14.75 7.01
C SER A 900 26.29 14.09 8.12
N VAL A 901 25.06 13.72 7.75
CA VAL A 901 24.02 13.15 8.61
C VAL A 901 23.50 11.80 8.10
N GLU A 902 23.61 11.52 6.80
CA GLU A 902 23.15 10.29 6.15
C GLU A 902 24.33 9.43 5.66
N VAL A 903 24.22 8.10 5.71
CA VAL A 903 25.30 7.17 5.33
C VAL A 903 25.67 7.25 3.83
N ALA A 904 24.73 7.63 2.97
CA ALA A 904 24.98 7.83 1.54
C ALA A 904 26.02 8.93 1.26
N GLN A 905 26.12 9.93 2.15
CA GLN A 905 27.05 11.08 2.01
C GLN A 905 28.53 10.68 2.18
N PHE A 906 28.83 9.40 2.45
CA PHE A 906 30.21 8.90 2.56
C PHE A 906 30.77 8.26 1.29
N GLN A 907 29.97 8.14 0.22
CA GLN A 907 30.42 7.57 -1.06
C GLN A 907 31.54 8.39 -1.73
N GLU A 908 31.66 9.68 -1.41
CA GLU A 908 32.69 10.58 -1.98
C GLU A 908 34.09 10.49 -1.31
N PHE A 909 34.28 9.70 -0.24
CA PHE A 909 35.54 9.64 0.49
C PHE A 909 36.43 8.45 0.06
N PRO A 910 37.42 8.65 -0.84
CA PRO A 910 38.30 7.57 -1.27
C PRO A 910 39.13 7.03 -0.09
N GLY A 911 39.11 5.71 0.08
CA GLY A 911 39.87 5.00 1.11
C GLY A 911 39.18 4.87 2.48
N LEU A 912 37.96 5.37 2.64
CA LEU A 912 37.16 5.13 3.85
C LEU A 912 36.85 3.62 3.96
N VAL A 913 37.28 2.98 5.05
CA VAL A 913 37.28 1.50 5.11
C VAL A 913 35.95 0.92 5.62
N LYS A 914 35.24 1.63 6.51
CA LYS A 914 33.95 1.21 7.04
C LYS A 914 33.17 2.39 7.63
N VAL A 915 31.86 2.41 7.37
CA VAL A 915 30.88 3.21 8.13
C VAL A 915 30.26 2.30 9.19
N VAL A 916 30.13 2.80 10.42
CA VAL A 916 29.40 2.13 11.50
C VAL A 916 28.03 2.78 11.65
N ARG A 917 26.95 2.02 11.42
CA ARG A 917 25.56 2.48 11.58
C ARG A 917 25.06 2.10 12.97
N ALA A 918 25.09 3.07 13.89
CA ALA A 918 24.27 3.08 15.11
C ALA A 918 23.47 4.40 15.12
N GLY A 919 22.29 4.41 15.76
CA GLY A 919 21.35 5.52 15.66
C GLY A 919 21.92 6.84 16.18
N ILE A 920 21.84 7.89 15.34
CA ILE A 920 22.03 9.28 15.77
C ILE A 920 20.63 9.88 15.93
N ASP A 921 20.23 10.17 17.17
CA ASP A 921 18.94 10.80 17.44
C ASP A 921 18.99 12.29 17.13
N HIS A 922 18.52 12.65 15.93
CA HIS A 922 18.46 14.04 15.47
C HIS A 922 17.41 14.87 16.24
N ALA A 923 16.38 14.25 16.81
CA ALA A 923 15.39 14.95 17.62
C ALA A 923 15.97 15.35 18.99
N HIS A 924 16.79 14.49 19.59
CA HIS A 924 17.52 14.78 20.83
C HIS A 924 18.42 16.01 20.69
N TYR A 925 19.14 16.13 19.56
CA TYR A 925 19.99 17.28 19.26
C TYR A 925 19.20 18.60 19.17
N LEU A 926 18.00 18.58 18.57
CA LEU A 926 17.14 19.76 18.46
C LEU A 926 16.54 20.15 19.83
N ALA A 927 16.05 19.19 20.61
CA ALA A 927 15.52 19.43 21.95
C ALA A 927 16.56 20.07 22.89
N VAL A 928 17.82 19.58 22.86
CA VAL A 928 18.91 20.15 23.67
C VAL A 928 19.28 21.58 23.25
N LEU A 929 19.10 21.97 21.98
CA LEU A 929 19.32 23.36 21.58
C LEU A 929 18.22 24.31 22.08
N GLU A 930 16.97 23.84 22.15
CA GLU A 930 15.85 24.61 22.69
C GLU A 930 15.92 24.73 24.23
N ASP A 931 16.18 23.62 24.95
CA ASP A 931 16.27 23.59 26.42
C ASP A 931 17.37 24.51 26.99
N TYR A 932 18.46 24.73 26.24
CA TYR A 932 19.55 25.65 26.62
C TYR A 932 19.44 27.05 25.97
N GLY A 933 18.41 27.31 25.16
CA GLY A 933 18.11 28.64 24.60
C GLY A 933 19.18 29.20 23.65
N LEU A 934 20.02 28.35 23.06
CA LEU A 934 21.13 28.77 22.20
C LEU A 934 20.70 28.86 20.74
N GLN A 935 20.55 30.09 20.24
CA GLN A 935 20.27 30.30 18.81
C GLN A 935 21.45 29.86 17.94
N LYS A 936 21.08 29.24 16.81
CA LYS A 936 21.98 28.75 15.77
C LYS A 936 22.79 29.89 15.16
N ALA A 937 24.11 29.89 15.36
CA ALA A 937 25.01 30.67 14.53
C ALA A 937 25.11 30.04 13.13
N GLU A 938 25.22 30.88 12.09
CA GLU A 938 25.32 30.47 10.68
C GLU A 938 26.67 29.83 10.32
#